data_AF-A0A9P1D9G3-F1
#
_entry.id   AF-A0A9P1D9G3-F1
#
_cell.length_a   1.000
_cell.length_b   1.000
_cell.length_c   1.000
_cell.angle_alpha   90.00
_cell.angle_beta   90.00
_cell.angle_gamma   90.00
#
_symmetry.space_group_name_H-M   'P 1'
#
loop_
_entity.id
_entity.type
_entity.pdbx_description
1 polymer ?
#
loop_
_entity_poly.entity_id
_entity_poly.type
_entity_poly.pdbx_seq_one_letter_code
_entity_poly.pdbx_strand_id
1 'polypeptide(L)'
;MPPKEKRTASQTETQAAAAKKAKTGEAAKTDVQPTPVQPLVPPAASAASGSVGVVEWPSEEDAKTTDGFGMLRKVIPFATWPPYPVKAKLPELLFKLNLGKSAATPLHEHEPLDVGLASQQDGYKEEMWRPSNAATCLQNGLYEAGGVVTWLNPLDNSFLDVDSPSFDQILTCEKRFVPQDFDQKQRILFPFAVHCFLPEGSVPDQNSFPKTLFVIAGHAMVVKMCRAIQASDNDSVQLLWQCGRSVTLTCVSGGDKTYLLQRSLMASEDYQTASELTDTWSHWAAKVNQLLSTFSSKKPAEQEKFLKARDISFRGAQASKALVNGIVAMRRFSAECLEGLKMIDKEFGVAVFNSGYVKLVRLSQIAASLPAEASLFQKPGVIEDALLWVLHAAYVALKREQAQPAFFTSKNLDGGKDAGGWFHVTLSKYLLLEHMIHVVETLQVESSKDLLAALQAIRRPLLFHSLYPVDAEEDHGPLLAGASKRWYGLALALYLNEYDEKPGVTEILYDGESSFKDLDLHQEWTAALAELGKVSEIVQVSETGERRQKERDEIWRQAQALRKKVVNLAFGRTEGDLNALWNKPVAEEVKSFAGELNESHRLWVLSTELLEEKQLTPWSAIGSLTDKGDAKNLLKFIQSNAIKPFDFVLVWDGRSLANRKFLDEELKVLQNASTNTELWISYKGASRVGRRVFGGSVTKEIGYLKSNVARVRLSTKPREDKFVDKSGGDEISTYDTGFVGVDLPVLTSLPRMLEAEKEQILGKNNSGAKPAAWTESCWEAIIGLTGAKCIIDATAGSGALAKAAMRSNLQYLGICKNKSHMNFLQNVIDMHAIRCLSQSSHPLYQQSLSDLLCEHFHEEVKGQKDSSDPLTPEELLALQGENEVNDLAAGSLAVER
;
A
#
# COMPACT_ATOMS: atom_id res chain seq x y z
N MET A 1 -23.70 -52.58 -7.07
CA MET A 1 -24.07 -52.40 -8.50
C MET A 1 -23.65 -51.00 -8.93
N PRO A 2 -22.55 -50.84 -9.69
CA PRO A 2 -22.19 -49.56 -10.32
C PRO A 2 -22.72 -49.46 -11.77
N PRO A 3 -23.01 -48.25 -12.29
CA PRO A 3 -23.37 -48.05 -13.69
C PRO A 3 -22.13 -47.92 -14.60
N LYS A 4 -22.37 -48.10 -15.91
CA LYS A 4 -21.38 -48.39 -16.97
C LYS A 4 -20.75 -47.15 -17.61
N GLU A 5 -19.57 -47.34 -18.20
CA GLU A 5 -18.95 -46.47 -19.21
C GLU A 5 -19.69 -46.45 -20.56
N LYS A 6 -19.46 -45.39 -21.36
CA LYS A 6 -19.39 -45.31 -22.84
C LYS A 6 -19.02 -43.86 -23.23
N ARG A 7 -17.98 -43.51 -24.01
CA ARG A 7 -17.72 -43.72 -25.48
C ARG A 7 -18.98 -43.41 -26.32
N THR A 8 -19.02 -42.55 -27.35
CA THR A 8 -18.11 -41.65 -28.11
C THR A 8 -19.01 -40.49 -28.67
N ALA A 9 -18.66 -39.54 -29.56
CA ALA A 9 -17.58 -39.35 -30.54
C ALA A 9 -17.37 -37.84 -30.88
N SER A 10 -16.48 -37.53 -31.84
CA SER A 10 -16.30 -36.22 -32.48
C SER A 10 -17.23 -36.00 -33.68
N GLN A 11 -17.65 -34.75 -33.96
CA GLN A 11 -17.63 -34.21 -35.34
C GLN A 11 -17.76 -32.67 -35.40
N THR A 12 -17.46 -32.15 -36.59
CA THR A 12 -17.11 -30.76 -36.93
C THR A 12 -18.28 -29.86 -37.32
N GLU A 13 -17.99 -28.55 -37.36
CA GLU A 13 -18.61 -27.51 -38.20
C GLU A 13 -20.11 -27.21 -38.07
N THR A 14 -20.43 -25.93 -37.82
CA THR A 14 -21.12 -25.06 -38.80
C THR A 14 -21.00 -23.60 -38.35
N GLN A 15 -20.40 -22.75 -39.18
CA GLN A 15 -20.47 -21.30 -39.03
C GLN A 15 -21.80 -20.74 -39.58
N ALA A 16 -22.09 -19.48 -39.23
CA ALA A 16 -23.11 -18.60 -39.81
C ALA A 16 -24.57 -18.78 -39.36
N ALA A 17 -25.00 -17.90 -38.45
CA ALA A 17 -26.36 -17.35 -38.48
C ALA A 17 -26.42 -15.90 -37.95
N ALA A 18 -27.03 -15.02 -38.74
CA ALA A 18 -27.73 -13.79 -38.34
C ALA A 18 -26.95 -12.61 -37.71
N ALA A 19 -26.26 -11.85 -38.56
CA ALA A 19 -26.30 -10.39 -38.46
C ALA A 19 -27.59 -9.84 -39.12
N LYS A 20 -28.36 -8.99 -38.41
CA LYS A 20 -29.38 -7.99 -38.86
C LYS A 20 -30.15 -7.53 -37.61
N LYS A 21 -30.34 -6.24 -37.32
CA LYS A 21 -30.61 -5.09 -38.20
C LYS A 21 -29.76 -3.85 -37.86
N ALA A 22 -29.38 -3.13 -38.91
CA ALA A 22 -28.88 -1.75 -38.84
C ALA A 22 -30.03 -0.72 -38.76
N LYS A 23 -29.68 0.52 -38.37
CA LYS A 23 -29.96 1.82 -39.07
C LYS A 23 -29.87 3.00 -38.06
N THR A 24 -29.44 4.24 -38.36
CA THR A 24 -28.67 4.89 -39.45
C THR A 24 -28.37 6.36 -39.03
N GLY A 25 -27.42 7.04 -39.69
CA GLY A 25 -27.19 8.50 -39.60
C GLY A 25 -25.75 8.82 -39.18
N GLU A 26 -24.80 9.02 -40.12
CA GLU A 26 -24.49 10.28 -40.84
C GLU A 26 -23.90 11.40 -39.96
N ALA A 27 -22.94 12.22 -40.40
CA ALA A 27 -21.85 12.08 -41.38
C ALA A 27 -20.97 13.34 -41.28
N ALA A 28 -19.64 13.21 -41.23
CA ALA A 28 -18.73 14.34 -41.49
C ALA A 28 -17.38 13.81 -41.98
N LYS A 29 -17.13 13.89 -43.29
CA LYS A 29 -15.80 13.68 -43.87
C LYS A 29 -15.01 14.98 -43.80
N THR A 30 -13.72 14.88 -43.49
CA THR A 30 -12.70 15.79 -44.03
C THR A 30 -11.57 14.95 -44.59
N ASP A 31 -11.39 14.99 -45.91
CA ASP A 31 -10.28 14.35 -46.59
C ASP A 31 -9.00 15.15 -46.34
N VAL A 32 -7.95 14.49 -45.84
CA VAL A 32 -6.57 15.00 -45.88
C VAL A 32 -5.70 13.91 -46.48
N GLN A 33 -5.11 14.19 -47.64
CA GLN A 33 -4.19 13.28 -48.31
C GLN A 33 -2.88 13.12 -47.51
N PRO A 34 -2.31 11.90 -47.41
CA PRO A 34 -0.98 11.72 -46.85
C PRO A 34 0.08 12.31 -47.80
N THR A 35 0.89 13.24 -47.30
CA THR A 35 2.01 13.82 -48.03
C THR A 35 3.12 12.78 -48.24
N PRO A 36 3.70 12.64 -49.45
CA PRO A 36 4.79 11.69 -49.67
C PRO A 36 6.09 12.18 -49.00
N VAL A 37 6.61 11.39 -48.07
CA VAL A 37 7.90 11.65 -47.41
C VAL A 37 9.02 11.38 -48.42
N GLN A 38 9.83 12.40 -48.72
CA GLN A 38 11.04 12.25 -49.54
C GLN A 38 12.13 11.49 -48.77
N PRO A 39 12.93 10.63 -49.43
CA PRO A 39 14.07 9.98 -48.79
C PRO A 39 15.17 11.01 -48.46
N LEU A 40 15.59 11.04 -47.20
CA LEU A 40 16.74 11.83 -46.75
C LEU A 40 18.03 11.30 -47.39
N VAL A 41 18.65 12.12 -48.24
CA VAL A 41 20.00 11.89 -48.76
C VAL A 41 21.00 12.08 -47.62
N PRO A 42 21.90 11.12 -47.33
CA PRO A 42 22.90 11.28 -46.28
C PRO A 42 23.95 12.33 -46.69
N PRO A 43 24.49 13.12 -45.74
CA PRO A 43 25.52 14.11 -46.03
C PRO A 43 26.81 13.42 -46.50
N ALA A 44 27.50 14.05 -47.47
CA ALA A 44 28.73 13.51 -48.04
C ALA A 44 29.86 13.51 -47.00
N ALA A 45 30.34 12.32 -46.62
CA ALA A 45 31.51 12.16 -45.77
C ALA A 45 32.79 12.56 -46.53
N SER A 46 33.52 13.55 -46.02
CA SER A 46 34.85 13.90 -46.55
C SER A 46 35.83 12.76 -46.29
N ALA A 47 36.57 12.32 -47.32
CA ALA A 47 37.59 11.30 -47.18
C ALA A 47 38.79 11.83 -46.37
N ALA A 48 38.90 11.41 -45.10
CA ALA A 48 40.10 11.55 -44.29
C ALA A 48 40.84 10.21 -44.24
N SER A 49 42.07 10.17 -44.76
CA SER A 49 42.97 9.01 -44.63
C SER A 49 43.54 8.95 -43.22
N GLY A 50 43.06 8.00 -42.41
CA GLY A 50 43.52 7.75 -41.04
C GLY A 50 44.17 6.38 -40.89
N SER A 51 45.32 6.33 -40.20
CA SER A 51 46.01 5.10 -39.82
C SER A 51 45.17 4.26 -38.84
N VAL A 52 45.36 2.93 -38.87
CA VAL A 52 44.66 2.00 -37.97
C VAL A 52 45.15 2.19 -36.54
N GLY A 53 44.35 2.87 -35.71
CA GLY A 53 44.64 3.08 -34.30
C GLY A 53 44.56 1.80 -33.46
N VAL A 54 45.42 1.70 -32.44
CA VAL A 54 45.23 0.79 -31.32
C VAL A 54 44.00 1.24 -30.53
N VAL A 55 43.14 0.31 -30.11
CA VAL A 55 42.04 0.65 -29.21
C VAL A 55 42.59 0.77 -27.80
N GLU A 56 42.60 1.98 -27.26
CA GLU A 56 42.92 2.20 -25.84
C GLU A 56 41.78 1.66 -24.98
N TRP A 57 42.14 0.80 -24.02
CA TRP A 57 41.21 0.30 -23.01
C TRP A 57 41.16 1.28 -21.83
N PRO A 58 39.99 1.49 -21.22
CA PRO A 58 39.87 2.32 -20.02
C PRO A 58 40.61 1.65 -18.86
N SER A 59 41.02 2.45 -17.87
CA SER A 59 41.53 1.91 -16.60
C SER A 59 40.43 1.11 -15.87
N GLU A 60 40.77 0.33 -14.85
CA GLU A 60 39.76 -0.38 -14.04
C GLU A 60 38.81 0.59 -13.31
N GLU A 61 39.23 1.83 -13.07
CA GLU A 61 38.41 2.86 -12.45
C GLU A 61 37.47 3.52 -13.47
N ASP A 62 38.00 3.92 -14.64
CA ASP A 62 37.21 4.44 -15.76
C ASP A 62 36.19 3.41 -16.28
N ALA A 63 36.53 2.11 -16.24
CA ALA A 63 35.66 1.03 -16.72
C ALA A 63 34.32 0.96 -15.96
N LYS A 64 34.29 1.39 -14.69
CA LYS A 64 33.06 1.43 -13.88
C LYS A 64 32.08 2.47 -14.39
N THR A 65 32.55 3.69 -14.64
CA THR A 65 31.72 4.83 -15.05
C THR A 65 31.40 4.80 -16.55
N THR A 66 32.26 4.20 -17.37
CA THR A 66 32.11 4.19 -18.82
C THR A 66 30.93 3.32 -19.29
N ASP A 67 30.10 3.88 -20.18
CA ASP A 67 29.01 3.16 -20.87
C ASP A 67 29.52 1.93 -21.63
N GLY A 68 29.05 0.76 -21.21
CA GLY A 68 29.38 -0.51 -21.83
C GLY A 68 28.96 -0.56 -23.28
N PHE A 69 27.75 -0.12 -23.67
CA PHE A 69 27.36 -0.17 -25.09
C PHE A 69 28.16 0.80 -25.95
N GLY A 70 28.47 2.00 -25.45
CA GLY A 70 29.37 2.97 -26.09
C GLY A 70 30.78 2.41 -26.28
N MET A 71 31.33 1.70 -25.29
CA MET A 71 32.63 1.02 -25.43
C MET A 71 32.54 -0.20 -26.33
N LEU A 72 31.49 -1.01 -26.25
CA LEU A 72 31.23 -2.10 -27.19
C LEU A 72 31.02 -1.56 -28.62
N ARG A 73 30.56 -0.33 -28.82
CA ARG A 73 30.53 0.35 -30.14
C ARG A 73 31.88 0.94 -30.58
N LYS A 74 32.87 1.05 -29.68
CA LYS A 74 34.28 1.39 -29.99
C LYS A 74 35.17 0.14 -30.15
N VAL A 75 34.84 -0.94 -29.42
CA VAL A 75 35.58 -2.20 -29.26
C VAL A 75 34.99 -3.34 -30.12
N ILE A 76 33.72 -3.26 -30.51
CA ILE A 76 33.01 -4.19 -31.42
C ILE A 76 32.31 -3.50 -32.63
N PRO A 77 32.73 -2.35 -33.20
CA PRO A 77 32.24 -1.87 -34.51
C PRO A 77 32.83 -2.71 -35.66
N PHE A 78 32.61 -4.02 -35.55
CA PHE A 78 33.45 -5.10 -36.05
C PHE A 78 32.62 -6.29 -36.53
N ALA A 79 31.35 -6.38 -36.11
CA ALA A 79 30.43 -7.48 -36.42
C ALA A 79 29.43 -7.15 -37.55
N THR A 80 29.00 -5.89 -37.71
CA THR A 80 27.93 -5.52 -38.66
C THR A 80 28.23 -4.24 -39.45
N TRP A 81 28.29 -4.39 -40.78
CA TRP A 81 28.50 -3.37 -41.84
C TRP A 81 29.92 -2.75 -41.98
N PRO A 82 30.36 -2.34 -43.19
CA PRO A 82 31.73 -1.89 -43.47
C PRO A 82 31.95 -0.38 -43.22
N PRO A 83 33.21 0.09 -43.08
CA PRO A 83 34.49 -0.65 -43.03
C PRO A 83 35.06 -0.77 -41.59
N TYR A 84 36.21 -1.49 -41.43
CA TYR A 84 37.11 -1.59 -40.24
C TYR A 84 37.23 -2.98 -39.51
N PRO A 85 38.33 -3.26 -38.74
CA PRO A 85 39.23 -4.39 -39.05
C PRO A 85 39.00 -5.81 -38.51
N VAL A 86 38.14 -6.13 -37.54
CA VAL A 86 38.07 -7.55 -37.05
C VAL A 86 37.56 -8.50 -38.14
N LYS A 87 36.63 -8.06 -38.99
CA LYS A 87 36.21 -8.84 -40.17
C LYS A 87 37.33 -9.01 -41.23
N ALA A 88 38.40 -8.22 -41.17
CA ALA A 88 39.59 -8.43 -41.99
C ALA A 88 40.60 -9.36 -41.30
N LYS A 89 40.97 -9.08 -40.04
CA LYS A 89 42.00 -9.84 -39.33
C LYS A 89 41.56 -11.21 -38.81
N LEU A 90 40.32 -11.38 -38.35
CA LEU A 90 39.88 -12.66 -37.77
C LEU A 90 39.82 -13.79 -38.83
N PRO A 91 39.22 -13.62 -40.02
CA PRO A 91 39.27 -14.65 -41.06
C PRO A 91 40.70 -14.99 -41.51
N GLU A 92 41.58 -13.99 -41.65
CA GLU A 92 43.00 -14.22 -41.92
C GLU A 92 43.72 -14.98 -40.80
N LEU A 93 43.42 -14.66 -39.54
CA LEU A 93 44.03 -15.29 -38.37
C LEU A 93 43.52 -16.73 -38.18
N LEU A 94 42.21 -16.96 -38.33
CA LEU A 94 41.62 -18.30 -38.33
C LEU A 94 42.20 -19.15 -39.46
N PHE A 95 42.43 -18.57 -40.65
CA PHE A 95 43.12 -19.28 -41.74
C PHE A 95 44.58 -19.61 -41.38
N LYS A 96 45.36 -18.64 -40.85
CA LYS A 96 46.75 -18.86 -40.38
C LYS A 96 46.86 -19.93 -39.29
N LEU A 97 45.86 -20.04 -38.42
CA LEU A 97 45.78 -21.03 -37.33
C LEU A 97 45.16 -22.37 -37.77
N ASN A 98 44.84 -22.55 -39.07
CA ASN A 98 44.14 -23.74 -39.62
C ASN A 98 42.74 -24.01 -38.99
N LEU A 99 42.06 -22.95 -38.54
CA LEU A 99 40.73 -22.96 -37.92
C LEU A 99 39.59 -22.54 -38.87
N GLY A 100 39.91 -22.14 -40.11
CA GLY A 100 38.96 -21.72 -41.15
C GLY A 100 39.29 -22.26 -42.54
N LYS A 101 38.27 -22.48 -43.37
CA LYS A 101 38.39 -23.05 -44.73
C LYS A 101 39.13 -22.11 -45.70
N SER A 102 38.95 -20.80 -45.55
CA SER A 102 39.61 -19.74 -46.32
C SER A 102 39.50 -18.40 -45.58
N ALA A 103 40.45 -17.48 -45.78
CA ALA A 103 40.33 -16.10 -45.30
C ALA A 103 39.15 -15.34 -45.95
N ALA A 104 38.60 -15.85 -47.06
CA ALA A 104 37.41 -15.30 -47.72
C ALA A 104 36.09 -15.87 -47.19
N THR A 105 36.10 -16.90 -46.33
CA THR A 105 34.87 -17.50 -45.78
C THR A 105 34.16 -16.49 -44.85
N PRO A 106 32.88 -16.16 -45.11
CA PRO A 106 32.10 -15.30 -44.22
C PRO A 106 31.96 -15.92 -42.82
N LEU A 107 32.16 -15.10 -41.78
CA LEU A 107 32.13 -15.56 -40.38
C LEU A 107 30.80 -16.21 -39.94
N HIS A 108 29.70 -16.03 -40.67
CA HIS A 108 28.41 -16.66 -40.39
C HIS A 108 28.22 -18.04 -41.05
N GLU A 109 29.08 -18.43 -42.01
CA GLU A 109 29.05 -19.74 -42.67
C GLU A 109 29.81 -20.83 -41.89
N HIS A 110 30.39 -20.48 -40.74
CA HIS A 110 31.00 -21.48 -39.86
C HIS A 110 29.92 -22.30 -39.15
N GLU A 111 30.06 -23.62 -39.25
CA GLU A 111 29.19 -24.58 -38.57
C GLU A 111 29.43 -24.54 -37.05
N PRO A 112 28.44 -24.90 -36.21
CA PRO A 112 28.67 -25.18 -34.79
C PRO A 112 29.76 -26.24 -34.57
N LEU A 113 30.29 -26.31 -33.36
CA LEU A 113 31.29 -27.28 -32.93
C LEU A 113 30.69 -28.17 -31.83
N ASP A 114 30.49 -29.45 -32.16
CA ASP A 114 30.31 -30.49 -31.16
C ASP A 114 31.63 -30.71 -30.41
N VAL A 115 31.60 -30.57 -29.08
CA VAL A 115 32.77 -30.83 -28.22
C VAL A 115 32.75 -32.22 -27.58
N GLY A 116 31.69 -33.01 -27.80
CA GLY A 116 31.58 -34.41 -27.36
C GLY A 116 31.40 -34.60 -25.85
N LEU A 117 31.08 -33.52 -25.11
CA LEU A 117 30.99 -33.54 -23.65
C LEU A 117 29.59 -33.98 -23.19
N ALA A 118 29.48 -35.22 -22.72
CA ALA A 118 28.29 -35.70 -22.00
C ALA A 118 28.30 -35.19 -20.55
N SER A 119 27.82 -33.94 -20.31
CA SER A 119 27.77 -33.41 -18.94
C SER A 119 26.59 -32.47 -18.66
N GLN A 120 26.18 -32.45 -17.39
CA GLN A 120 25.06 -31.68 -16.83
C GLN A 120 25.47 -30.25 -16.43
N GLN A 121 26.42 -29.62 -17.12
CA GLN A 121 26.87 -28.26 -16.80
C GLN A 121 26.00 -27.20 -17.48
N ASP A 122 25.64 -26.15 -16.72
CA ASP A 122 24.86 -25.02 -17.21
C ASP A 122 25.56 -24.33 -18.40
N GLY A 123 24.82 -24.11 -19.50
CA GLY A 123 25.29 -23.34 -20.66
C GLY A 123 25.76 -24.14 -21.88
N TYR A 124 25.81 -25.48 -21.84
CA TYR A 124 26.10 -26.32 -23.01
C TYR A 124 24.92 -27.21 -23.43
N LYS A 125 24.74 -27.42 -24.74
CA LYS A 125 23.79 -28.36 -25.34
C LYS A 125 24.49 -29.31 -26.28
N GLU A 126 24.15 -30.59 -26.17
CA GLU A 126 24.61 -31.66 -27.04
C GLU A 126 24.03 -31.55 -28.48
N GLU A 127 22.81 -31.00 -28.64
CA GLU A 127 22.25 -30.75 -29.97
C GLU A 127 22.81 -29.45 -30.59
N MET A 128 23.62 -29.59 -31.63
CA MET A 128 24.04 -28.49 -32.52
C MET A 128 22.88 -27.93 -33.35
N TRP A 129 22.94 -26.65 -33.69
CA TRP A 129 21.98 -25.95 -34.54
C TRP A 129 21.87 -26.62 -35.92
N ARG A 130 20.68 -27.11 -36.25
CA ARG A 130 20.35 -27.68 -37.56
C ARG A 130 19.35 -26.78 -38.28
N PRO A 131 19.67 -26.23 -39.47
CA PRO A 131 18.74 -25.36 -40.22
C PRO A 131 17.34 -25.93 -40.42
N SER A 132 17.21 -27.23 -40.69
CA SER A 132 15.92 -27.94 -40.81
C SER A 132 15.10 -27.94 -39.50
N ASN A 133 15.76 -28.14 -38.36
CA ASN A 133 15.11 -28.17 -37.05
C ASN A 133 14.74 -26.74 -36.66
N ALA A 134 15.67 -25.79 -36.81
CA ALA A 134 15.43 -24.37 -36.57
C ALA A 134 14.23 -23.84 -37.36
N ALA A 135 14.16 -24.10 -38.67
CA ALA A 135 13.05 -23.68 -39.53
C ALA A 135 11.68 -24.25 -39.08
N THR A 136 11.67 -25.43 -38.46
CA THR A 136 10.44 -26.08 -37.97
C THR A 136 10.06 -25.65 -36.56
N CYS A 137 11.05 -25.55 -35.65
CA CYS A 137 10.85 -25.16 -34.25
C CYS A 137 10.55 -23.67 -34.09
N LEU A 138 11.21 -22.80 -34.87
CA LEU A 138 10.98 -21.35 -34.82
C LEU A 138 9.61 -20.93 -35.33
N GLN A 139 8.97 -21.72 -36.22
CA GLN A 139 7.55 -21.55 -36.57
C GLN A 139 6.60 -21.80 -35.38
N ASN A 140 7.06 -22.56 -34.38
CA ASN A 140 6.34 -22.89 -33.16
C ASN A 140 6.83 -22.08 -31.93
N GLY A 141 7.71 -21.10 -32.13
CA GLY A 141 8.02 -20.03 -31.18
C GLY A 141 9.39 -20.08 -30.48
N LEU A 142 10.06 -21.23 -30.40
CA LEU A 142 11.35 -21.38 -29.69
C LEU A 142 12.23 -22.47 -30.32
N TYR A 143 13.53 -22.23 -30.42
CA TYR A 143 14.55 -23.23 -30.73
C TYR A 143 15.79 -23.00 -29.86
N GLU A 144 16.33 -24.07 -29.26
CA GLU A 144 17.49 -24.01 -28.37
C GLU A 144 18.54 -25.03 -28.83
N ALA A 145 19.74 -24.58 -29.19
CA ALA A 145 20.80 -25.43 -29.73
C ALA A 145 22.20 -24.80 -29.63
N GLY A 146 23.26 -25.60 -29.73
CA GLY A 146 24.63 -25.12 -29.86
C GLY A 146 24.86 -24.40 -31.21
N GLY A 147 25.22 -23.12 -31.17
CA GLY A 147 25.40 -22.25 -32.33
C GLY A 147 26.75 -21.53 -32.35
N VAL A 148 26.86 -20.48 -33.17
CA VAL A 148 28.10 -19.71 -33.33
C VAL A 148 27.91 -18.24 -32.94
N VAL A 149 28.82 -17.72 -32.11
CA VAL A 149 28.80 -16.35 -31.56
C VAL A 149 28.84 -15.26 -32.65
N THR A 150 29.40 -15.57 -33.82
CA THR A 150 29.46 -14.65 -34.98
C THR A 150 28.12 -14.44 -35.67
N TRP A 151 27.09 -15.23 -35.36
CA TRP A 151 25.71 -14.97 -35.78
C TRP A 151 25.07 -13.85 -34.97
N LEU A 152 25.59 -13.53 -33.78
CA LEU A 152 24.95 -12.61 -32.85
C LEU A 152 25.26 -11.14 -33.17
N ASN A 153 24.24 -10.30 -33.07
CA ASN A 153 24.35 -8.85 -33.03
C ASN A 153 24.04 -8.34 -31.61
N PRO A 154 25.06 -8.06 -30.77
CA PRO A 154 24.89 -7.53 -29.42
C PRO A 154 24.84 -5.99 -29.36
N LEU A 155 24.84 -5.27 -30.49
CA LEU A 155 24.94 -3.79 -30.51
C LEU A 155 23.64 -3.07 -30.89
N ASP A 156 22.70 -3.79 -31.52
CA ASP A 156 21.40 -3.28 -31.91
C ASP A 156 20.38 -3.50 -30.79
N ASN A 157 20.09 -2.42 -30.07
CA ASN A 157 19.09 -2.34 -29.01
C ASN A 157 17.81 -1.61 -29.47
N SER A 158 17.55 -1.49 -30.77
CA SER A 158 16.36 -0.78 -31.28
C SER A 158 15.02 -1.48 -30.97
N PHE A 159 15.06 -2.77 -30.64
CA PHE A 159 13.88 -3.62 -30.45
C PHE A 159 13.42 -3.74 -28.97
N LEU A 160 14.34 -3.55 -28.01
CA LEU A 160 14.09 -3.64 -26.57
C LEU A 160 14.93 -2.59 -25.83
N ASP A 161 14.34 -1.97 -24.81
CA ASP A 161 15.08 -1.12 -23.87
C ASP A 161 15.93 -2.01 -22.95
N VAL A 162 17.14 -2.35 -23.39
CA VAL A 162 18.14 -3.11 -22.63
C VAL A 162 18.94 -2.15 -21.74
N ASP A 163 19.26 -2.54 -20.50
CA ASP A 163 20.15 -1.72 -19.68
C ASP A 163 21.54 -1.62 -20.32
N SER A 164 22.16 -0.46 -20.17
CA SER A 164 23.54 -0.25 -20.58
C SER A 164 24.46 -0.69 -19.44
N PRO A 165 25.06 -1.91 -19.48
CA PRO A 165 25.98 -2.33 -18.43
C PRO A 165 27.16 -1.35 -18.36
N SER A 166 27.82 -1.25 -17.22
CA SER A 166 29.17 -0.68 -17.17
C SER A 166 30.12 -1.50 -18.02
N PHE A 167 31.19 -0.87 -18.48
CA PHE A 167 32.27 -1.62 -19.08
C PHE A 167 32.92 -2.60 -18.09
N ASP A 168 33.00 -2.26 -16.79
CA ASP A 168 33.46 -3.15 -15.72
C ASP A 168 32.61 -4.42 -15.54
N GLN A 169 31.27 -4.35 -15.64
CA GLN A 169 30.42 -5.55 -15.64
C GLN A 169 30.74 -6.49 -16.80
N ILE A 170 31.04 -5.92 -17.99
CA ILE A 170 31.47 -6.70 -19.16
C ILE A 170 32.86 -7.32 -18.92
N LEU A 171 33.81 -6.57 -18.34
CA LEU A 171 35.14 -7.09 -17.96
C LEU A 171 35.06 -8.17 -16.87
N THR A 172 34.11 -8.07 -15.94
CA THR A 172 33.87 -9.07 -14.91
C THR A 172 33.32 -10.36 -15.51
N CYS A 173 32.37 -10.26 -16.44
CA CYS A 173 31.91 -11.40 -17.22
C CYS A 173 33.04 -12.03 -18.08
N GLU A 174 33.91 -11.22 -18.66
CA GLU A 174 35.09 -11.66 -19.43
C GLU A 174 36.02 -12.59 -18.62
N LYS A 175 36.15 -12.35 -17.31
CA LYS A 175 36.97 -13.15 -16.40
C LYS A 175 36.50 -14.61 -16.30
N ARG A 176 35.24 -14.93 -16.64
CA ARG A 176 34.67 -16.30 -16.61
C ARG A 176 35.17 -17.25 -17.70
N PHE A 177 35.63 -16.72 -18.84
CA PHE A 177 36.11 -17.51 -19.97
C PHE A 177 37.54 -18.05 -19.70
N VAL A 178 37.68 -18.93 -18.71
CA VAL A 178 38.97 -19.49 -18.28
C VAL A 178 39.19 -20.85 -18.95
N PRO A 179 40.41 -21.16 -19.43
CA PRO A 179 40.77 -22.49 -19.89
C PRO A 179 40.64 -23.55 -18.77
N GLN A 180 40.08 -24.71 -19.11
CA GLN A 180 39.84 -25.85 -18.23
C GLN A 180 40.23 -27.15 -18.94
N ASP A 181 40.70 -28.14 -18.20
CA ASP A 181 41.04 -29.46 -18.74
C ASP A 181 39.81 -30.37 -18.87
N PHE A 182 39.50 -30.76 -20.11
CA PHE A 182 38.49 -31.76 -20.45
C PHE A 182 39.12 -32.86 -21.30
N ASP A 183 39.11 -34.11 -20.83
CA ASP A 183 39.67 -35.27 -21.53
C ASP A 183 41.08 -35.03 -22.10
N GLN A 184 41.98 -34.52 -21.25
CA GLN A 184 43.38 -34.17 -21.57
C GLN A 184 43.52 -33.06 -22.63
N LYS A 185 42.46 -32.27 -22.88
CA LYS A 185 42.47 -31.09 -23.75
C LYS A 185 42.02 -29.85 -23.00
N GLN A 186 42.83 -28.80 -23.08
CA GLN A 186 42.42 -27.46 -22.66
C GLN A 186 41.27 -26.97 -23.55
N ARG A 187 40.19 -26.48 -22.93
CA ARG A 187 39.04 -25.87 -23.60
C ARG A 187 38.53 -24.70 -22.77
N ILE A 188 37.90 -23.73 -23.42
CA ILE A 188 37.05 -22.74 -22.76
C ILE A 188 35.61 -23.13 -23.08
N LEU A 189 34.75 -23.23 -22.07
CA LEU A 189 33.31 -23.40 -22.26
C LEU A 189 32.59 -22.05 -22.21
N PHE A 190 31.45 -21.98 -22.89
CA PHE A 190 30.61 -20.80 -22.85
C PHE A 190 29.86 -20.77 -21.50
N PRO A 191 30.04 -19.73 -20.65
CA PRO A 191 29.59 -19.80 -19.25
C PRO A 191 28.08 -19.58 -19.02
N PHE A 192 27.29 -19.38 -20.07
CA PHE A 192 25.83 -19.19 -20.03
C PHE A 192 25.20 -19.38 -21.42
N ALA A 193 23.90 -19.69 -21.47
CA ALA A 193 23.12 -19.67 -22.71
C ALA A 193 22.85 -18.23 -23.19
N VAL A 194 22.54 -18.05 -24.47
CA VAL A 194 22.30 -16.72 -25.07
C VAL A 194 20.87 -16.60 -25.54
N HIS A 195 20.16 -15.62 -25.02
CA HIS A 195 18.78 -15.37 -25.44
C HIS A 195 18.80 -14.42 -26.63
N CYS A 196 18.25 -14.86 -27.76
CA CYS A 196 18.24 -14.11 -29.02
C CYS A 196 16.91 -14.25 -29.77
N PHE A 197 16.70 -13.41 -30.78
CA PHE A 197 15.53 -13.51 -31.65
C PHE A 197 15.84 -13.24 -33.12
N LEU A 198 14.92 -13.71 -33.96
CA LEU A 198 14.79 -13.38 -35.37
C LEU A 198 13.52 -12.53 -35.57
N PRO A 199 13.61 -11.41 -36.33
CA PRO A 199 12.43 -10.66 -36.73
C PRO A 199 11.45 -11.54 -37.52
N GLU A 200 10.17 -11.16 -37.52
CA GLU A 200 9.14 -11.87 -38.29
C GLU A 200 9.53 -11.97 -39.78
N GLY A 201 9.28 -13.13 -40.40
CA GLY A 201 9.69 -13.41 -41.78
C GLY A 201 11.19 -13.61 -42.01
N SER A 202 12.05 -13.47 -40.99
CA SER A 202 13.51 -13.63 -41.10
C SER A 202 14.03 -15.04 -40.76
N VAL A 203 13.15 -16.03 -40.65
CA VAL A 203 13.52 -17.42 -40.37
C VAL A 203 14.40 -17.95 -41.51
N PRO A 204 15.60 -18.54 -41.23
CA PRO A 204 16.45 -19.12 -42.26
C PRO A 204 15.76 -20.20 -43.09
N ASP A 205 16.21 -20.41 -44.32
CA ASP A 205 15.78 -21.56 -45.11
C ASP A 205 16.32 -22.87 -44.50
N GLN A 206 15.77 -24.01 -44.94
CA GLN A 206 16.09 -25.33 -44.39
C GLN A 206 17.56 -25.78 -44.57
N ASN A 207 18.38 -25.01 -45.31
CA ASN A 207 19.77 -25.33 -45.63
C ASN A 207 20.79 -24.27 -45.20
N SER A 208 20.37 -23.13 -44.63
CA SER A 208 21.27 -22.02 -44.28
C SER A 208 21.29 -21.67 -42.79
N PHE A 209 22.45 -21.23 -42.30
CA PHE A 209 22.60 -20.69 -40.95
C PHE A 209 22.09 -19.25 -40.86
N PRO A 210 21.69 -18.77 -39.67
CA PRO A 210 21.32 -17.37 -39.47
C PRO A 210 22.44 -16.42 -39.89
N LYS A 211 22.11 -15.40 -40.69
CA LYS A 211 23.05 -14.31 -41.01
C LYS A 211 23.27 -13.37 -39.82
N THR A 212 22.20 -13.11 -39.09
CA THR A 212 22.17 -12.24 -37.90
C THR A 212 21.08 -12.74 -36.95
N LEU A 213 21.39 -12.79 -35.65
CA LEU A 213 20.49 -13.04 -34.52
C LEU A 213 20.60 -11.86 -33.56
N PHE A 214 19.49 -11.25 -33.19
CA PHE A 214 19.49 -10.08 -32.31
C PHE A 214 19.47 -10.53 -30.85
N VAL A 215 20.37 -10.01 -30.01
CA VAL A 215 20.50 -10.45 -28.62
C VAL A 215 19.42 -9.81 -27.74
N ILE A 216 18.66 -10.65 -27.03
CA ILE A 216 17.68 -10.25 -26.00
C ILE A 216 18.40 -10.01 -24.66
N ALA A 217 19.33 -10.89 -24.30
CA ALA A 217 20.12 -10.80 -23.07
C ALA A 217 21.45 -11.55 -23.22
N GLY A 218 22.48 -11.11 -22.48
CA GLY A 218 23.84 -11.68 -22.54
C GLY A 218 24.83 -10.87 -23.39
N HIS A 219 24.65 -9.55 -23.56
CA HIS A 219 25.44 -8.74 -24.50
C HIS A 219 26.96 -8.67 -24.25
N ALA A 220 27.47 -9.16 -23.11
CA ALA A 220 28.88 -9.07 -22.66
C ALA A 220 29.90 -9.93 -23.44
N MET A 221 29.51 -10.63 -24.51
CA MET A 221 30.18 -11.84 -24.98
C MET A 221 31.41 -11.71 -25.90
N VAL A 222 31.83 -10.51 -26.29
CA VAL A 222 32.80 -10.36 -27.41
C VAL A 222 34.15 -9.73 -26.98
N VAL A 223 34.25 -9.17 -25.78
CA VAL A 223 35.45 -8.40 -25.36
C VAL A 223 36.72 -9.27 -25.28
N LYS A 224 36.63 -10.50 -24.79
CA LYS A 224 37.82 -11.36 -24.61
C LYS A 224 38.54 -11.69 -25.91
N MET A 225 37.78 -11.98 -26.97
CA MET A 225 38.33 -12.26 -28.30
C MET A 225 39.07 -11.04 -28.85
N CYS A 226 38.52 -9.83 -28.68
CA CYS A 226 39.18 -8.58 -29.08
C CYS A 226 40.51 -8.37 -28.33
N ARG A 227 40.55 -8.65 -27.01
CA ARG A 227 41.78 -8.57 -26.20
C ARG A 227 42.83 -9.57 -26.65
N ALA A 228 42.47 -10.84 -26.84
CA ALA A 228 43.40 -11.87 -27.31
C ALA A 228 44.02 -11.54 -28.69
N ILE A 229 43.20 -11.06 -29.64
CA ILE A 229 43.67 -10.62 -30.97
C ILE A 229 44.63 -9.44 -30.87
N GLN A 230 44.38 -8.47 -29.98
CA GLN A 230 45.27 -7.31 -29.80
C GLN A 230 46.57 -7.67 -29.10
N ALA A 231 46.52 -8.55 -28.09
CA ALA A 231 47.69 -9.11 -27.44
C ALA A 231 48.52 -10.06 -28.34
N SER A 232 47.99 -10.42 -29.52
CA SER A 232 48.55 -11.45 -30.41
C SER A 232 48.68 -12.83 -29.75
N ASP A 233 47.81 -13.12 -28.78
CA ASP A 233 47.73 -14.41 -28.08
C ASP A 233 46.93 -15.41 -28.92
N ASN A 234 47.65 -16.13 -29.78
CA ASN A 234 47.09 -17.10 -30.71
C ASN A 234 46.43 -18.30 -30.00
N ASP A 235 46.96 -18.71 -28.86
CA ASP A 235 46.47 -19.88 -28.11
C ASP A 235 45.11 -19.53 -27.46
N SER A 236 44.99 -18.36 -26.83
CA SER A 236 43.70 -17.84 -26.37
C SER A 236 42.72 -17.63 -27.53
N VAL A 237 43.14 -17.10 -28.68
CA VAL A 237 42.26 -16.97 -29.87
C VAL A 237 41.74 -18.34 -30.32
N GLN A 238 42.57 -19.38 -30.33
CA GLN A 238 42.15 -20.73 -30.71
C GLN A 238 41.13 -21.32 -29.73
N LEU A 239 41.35 -21.19 -28.42
CA LEU A 239 40.44 -21.68 -27.39
C LEU A 239 39.11 -20.91 -27.38
N LEU A 240 39.16 -19.58 -27.51
CA LEU A 240 37.99 -18.72 -27.58
C LEU A 240 37.18 -18.93 -28.87
N TRP A 241 37.84 -19.30 -29.97
CA TRP A 241 37.14 -19.65 -31.22
C TRP A 241 36.38 -20.97 -31.11
N GLN A 242 36.96 -21.97 -30.42
CA GLN A 242 36.24 -23.22 -30.11
C GLN A 242 35.03 -22.94 -29.22
N CYS A 243 35.22 -22.20 -28.12
CA CYS A 243 34.15 -21.73 -27.22
C CYS A 243 33.04 -20.98 -28.00
N GLY A 244 33.43 -20.06 -28.88
CA GLY A 244 32.51 -19.27 -29.69
C GLY A 244 31.71 -20.07 -30.73
N ARG A 245 32.12 -21.31 -31.05
CA ARG A 245 31.37 -22.24 -31.91
C ARG A 245 30.52 -23.25 -31.15
N SER A 246 30.56 -23.25 -29.82
CA SER A 246 29.82 -24.17 -28.95
C SER A 246 28.90 -23.42 -27.97
N VAL A 247 28.43 -22.23 -28.34
CA VAL A 247 27.57 -21.39 -27.50
C VAL A 247 26.12 -21.86 -27.58
N THR A 248 25.46 -22.13 -26.45
CA THR A 248 24.02 -22.43 -26.46
C THR A 248 23.22 -21.18 -26.82
N LEU A 249 22.44 -21.25 -27.90
CA LEU A 249 21.56 -20.17 -28.36
C LEU A 249 20.11 -20.54 -28.14
N THR A 250 19.41 -19.73 -27.35
CA THR A 250 17.97 -19.80 -27.06
C THR A 250 17.25 -18.78 -27.94
N CYS A 251 16.87 -19.19 -29.15
CA CYS A 251 16.31 -18.33 -30.19
C CYS A 251 14.78 -18.39 -30.24
N VAL A 252 14.12 -17.23 -30.33
CA VAL A 252 12.68 -17.10 -30.66
C VAL A 252 12.47 -16.43 -32.02
N SER A 253 11.28 -16.55 -32.61
CA SER A 253 10.91 -15.81 -33.82
C SER A 253 9.62 -15.00 -33.62
N GLY A 254 9.47 -13.89 -34.35
CA GLY A 254 8.16 -13.25 -34.58
C GLY A 254 7.41 -12.78 -33.33
N GLY A 255 8.12 -12.24 -32.33
CA GLY A 255 7.48 -11.68 -31.14
C GLY A 255 7.02 -10.23 -31.32
N ASP A 256 5.84 -9.89 -30.79
CA ASP A 256 5.55 -8.50 -30.47
C ASP A 256 6.50 -7.99 -29.37
N LYS A 257 6.58 -6.67 -29.15
CA LYS A 257 7.47 -6.10 -28.10
C LYS A 257 7.16 -6.70 -26.72
N THR A 258 5.89 -7.08 -26.45
CA THR A 258 5.47 -7.73 -25.19
C THR A 258 6.11 -9.10 -24.99
N TYR A 259 6.14 -9.95 -26.01
CA TYR A 259 6.74 -11.28 -25.94
C TYR A 259 8.26 -11.21 -25.80
N LEU A 260 8.93 -10.35 -26.58
CA LEU A 260 10.38 -10.14 -26.46
C LEU A 260 10.78 -9.62 -25.06
N LEU A 261 9.96 -8.72 -24.50
CA LEU A 261 10.13 -8.19 -23.14
C LEU A 261 9.94 -9.27 -22.06
N GLN A 262 8.93 -10.14 -22.21
CA GLN A 262 8.76 -11.31 -21.35
C GLN A 262 9.98 -12.25 -21.42
N ARG A 263 10.50 -12.53 -22.63
CA ARG A 263 11.71 -13.35 -22.79
C ARG A 263 12.97 -12.71 -22.20
N SER A 264 13.10 -11.38 -22.20
CA SER A 264 14.19 -10.66 -21.52
C SER A 264 14.10 -10.80 -19.99
N LEU A 265 12.90 -10.70 -19.43
CA LEU A 265 12.67 -10.92 -17.99
C LEU A 265 13.00 -12.35 -17.56
N MET A 266 12.62 -13.36 -18.37
CA MET A 266 12.97 -14.76 -18.10
C MET A 266 14.48 -15.00 -18.18
N ALA A 267 15.16 -14.45 -19.20
CA ALA A 267 16.61 -14.61 -19.36
C ALA A 267 17.42 -14.08 -18.17
N SER A 268 16.92 -13.04 -17.47
CA SER A 268 17.54 -12.56 -16.23
C SER A 268 17.49 -13.58 -15.09
N GLU A 269 16.52 -14.50 -15.09
CA GLU A 269 16.42 -15.57 -14.09
C GLU A 269 17.28 -16.78 -14.47
N ASP A 270 17.49 -17.03 -15.76
CA ASP A 270 18.38 -18.07 -16.27
C ASP A 270 19.87 -17.78 -15.94
N TYR A 271 20.23 -16.51 -15.64
CA TYR A 271 21.60 -16.08 -15.32
C TYR A 271 21.93 -16.01 -13.82
N GLN A 272 21.25 -16.77 -12.94
CA GLN A 272 21.51 -16.73 -11.49
C GLN A 272 22.97 -17.03 -11.09
N THR A 273 23.69 -17.87 -11.85
CA THR A 273 25.13 -18.15 -11.65
C THR A 273 26.05 -17.06 -12.21
N ALA A 274 25.51 -16.16 -13.05
CA ALA A 274 26.16 -15.01 -13.67
C ALA A 274 25.49 -13.70 -13.23
N SER A 275 25.52 -13.42 -11.92
CA SER A 275 24.81 -12.31 -11.26
C SER A 275 25.01 -10.93 -11.91
N GLU A 276 26.17 -10.68 -12.53
CA GLU A 276 26.50 -9.45 -13.25
C GLU A 276 25.71 -9.27 -14.57
N LEU A 277 25.03 -10.31 -15.05
CA LEU A 277 24.12 -10.31 -16.20
C LEU A 277 22.64 -10.30 -15.78
N THR A 278 22.34 -10.40 -14.49
CA THR A 278 20.97 -10.32 -13.96
C THR A 278 20.50 -8.87 -13.88
N ASP A 279 19.23 -8.61 -14.16
CA ASP A 279 18.65 -7.28 -14.04
C ASP A 279 18.77 -6.77 -12.58
N THR A 280 19.11 -5.48 -12.44
CA THR A 280 18.92 -4.76 -11.18
C THR A 280 17.42 -4.61 -10.88
N TRP A 281 17.06 -4.36 -9.61
CA TRP A 281 15.64 -4.20 -9.27
C TRP A 281 14.96 -3.09 -10.07
N SER A 282 15.60 -1.91 -10.22
CA SER A 282 15.02 -0.79 -10.96
C SER A 282 14.81 -1.11 -12.44
N HIS A 283 15.76 -1.81 -13.07
CA HIS A 283 15.66 -2.18 -14.49
C HIS A 283 14.61 -3.28 -14.73
N TRP A 284 14.61 -4.32 -13.89
CA TRP A 284 13.57 -5.37 -13.91
C TRP A 284 12.18 -4.76 -13.69
N ALA A 285 12.02 -3.87 -12.70
CA ALA A 285 10.75 -3.21 -12.43
C ALA A 285 10.31 -2.26 -13.55
N ALA A 286 11.24 -1.64 -14.28
CA ALA A 286 10.95 -0.85 -15.47
C ALA A 286 10.41 -1.75 -16.62
N LYS A 287 11.08 -2.87 -16.91
CA LYS A 287 10.60 -3.89 -17.86
C LYS A 287 9.21 -4.42 -17.47
N VAL A 288 9.00 -4.77 -16.20
CA VAL A 288 7.67 -5.24 -15.73
C VAL A 288 6.61 -4.13 -15.81
N ASN A 289 6.97 -2.87 -15.59
CA ASN A 289 6.03 -1.75 -15.81
C ASN A 289 5.66 -1.56 -17.29
N GLN A 290 6.61 -1.71 -18.23
CA GLN A 290 6.30 -1.76 -19.66
C GLN A 290 5.37 -2.94 -19.97
N LEU A 291 5.65 -4.14 -19.45
CA LEU A 291 4.81 -5.33 -19.64
C LEU A 291 3.40 -5.16 -19.04
N LEU A 292 3.26 -4.50 -17.89
CA LEU A 292 1.97 -4.18 -17.27
C LEU A 292 1.21 -3.08 -18.00
N SER A 293 1.86 -2.26 -18.84
CA SER A 293 1.18 -1.22 -19.62
C SER A 293 0.32 -1.78 -20.76
N THR A 294 0.62 -2.99 -21.23
CA THR A 294 -0.21 -3.72 -22.21
C THR A 294 -1.41 -4.44 -21.57
N PHE A 295 -1.49 -4.46 -20.24
CA PHE A 295 -2.58 -5.08 -19.48
C PHE A 295 -3.60 -4.02 -19.01
N SER A 296 -4.88 -4.27 -19.27
CA SER A 296 -5.93 -3.27 -19.05
C SER A 296 -6.26 -2.98 -17.58
N SER A 297 -5.91 -3.87 -16.64
CA SER A 297 -6.25 -3.68 -15.22
C SER A 297 -5.14 -3.03 -14.41
N LYS A 298 -5.51 -1.99 -13.66
CA LYS A 298 -4.65 -1.30 -12.68
C LYS A 298 -4.70 -1.91 -11.26
N LYS A 299 -5.50 -2.97 -11.03
CA LYS A 299 -5.66 -3.56 -9.68
C LYS A 299 -4.49 -4.51 -9.36
N PRO A 300 -3.81 -4.35 -8.21
CA PRO A 300 -2.65 -5.18 -7.86
C PRO A 300 -2.91 -6.70 -7.86
N ALA A 301 -4.09 -7.15 -7.42
CA ALA A 301 -4.44 -8.57 -7.39
C ALA A 301 -4.71 -9.19 -8.79
N GLU A 302 -5.08 -8.38 -9.77
CA GLU A 302 -5.26 -8.82 -11.16
C GLU A 302 -3.90 -8.78 -11.90
N GLN A 303 -3.06 -7.79 -11.60
CA GLN A 303 -1.67 -7.71 -12.06
C GLN A 303 -0.81 -8.86 -11.53
N GLU A 304 -0.94 -9.23 -10.25
CA GLU A 304 -0.27 -10.41 -9.67
C GLU A 304 -0.61 -11.69 -10.46
N LYS A 305 -1.90 -11.91 -10.76
CA LYS A 305 -2.34 -13.07 -11.55
C LYS A 305 -1.80 -13.03 -12.98
N PHE A 306 -1.78 -11.86 -13.61
CA PHE A 306 -1.24 -11.67 -14.96
C PHE A 306 0.26 -11.99 -15.06
N LEU A 307 1.05 -11.60 -14.04
CA LEU A 307 2.49 -11.90 -13.96
C LEU A 307 2.75 -13.38 -13.66
N LYS A 308 2.01 -13.99 -12.72
CA LYS A 308 2.08 -15.44 -12.45
C LYS A 308 1.76 -16.28 -13.67
N ALA A 309 0.76 -15.89 -14.46
CA ALA A 309 0.38 -16.59 -15.69
C ALA A 309 1.43 -16.49 -16.81
N ARG A 310 2.50 -15.69 -16.63
CA ARG A 310 3.63 -15.50 -17.55
C ARG A 310 4.96 -15.97 -16.97
N ASP A 311 4.92 -16.60 -15.79
CA ASP A 311 6.09 -17.04 -15.01
C ASP A 311 7.12 -15.92 -14.76
N ILE A 312 6.62 -14.70 -14.52
CA ILE A 312 7.47 -13.55 -14.18
C ILE A 312 7.85 -13.63 -12.69
N SER A 313 9.15 -13.79 -12.44
CA SER A 313 9.76 -13.76 -11.11
C SER A 313 10.97 -12.81 -11.08
N PHE A 314 11.47 -12.51 -9.87
CA PHE A 314 12.69 -11.74 -9.65
C PHE A 314 13.59 -12.46 -8.66
N ARG A 315 14.77 -12.92 -9.09
CA ARG A 315 15.73 -13.70 -8.30
C ARG A 315 15.08 -14.91 -7.62
N GLY A 316 14.32 -15.68 -8.40
CA GLY A 316 13.52 -16.83 -7.96
C GLY A 316 12.26 -16.46 -7.16
N ALA A 317 12.06 -15.19 -6.77
CA ALA A 317 10.86 -14.76 -6.06
C ALA A 317 9.69 -14.60 -7.04
N GLN A 318 8.78 -15.59 -7.03
CA GLN A 318 7.53 -15.57 -7.78
C GLN A 318 6.67 -14.33 -7.48
N ALA A 319 5.93 -13.86 -8.49
CA ALA A 319 5.11 -12.66 -8.36
C ALA A 319 4.16 -12.69 -7.15
N SER A 320 4.08 -11.58 -6.42
CA SER A 320 3.26 -11.46 -5.21
C SER A 320 2.74 -10.03 -5.06
N LYS A 321 1.69 -9.84 -4.26
CA LYS A 321 1.18 -8.49 -3.93
C LYS A 321 2.27 -7.53 -3.41
N ALA A 322 3.24 -8.03 -2.65
CA ALA A 322 4.38 -7.23 -2.19
C ALA A 322 5.29 -6.80 -3.36
N LEU A 323 5.62 -7.73 -4.26
CA LEU A 323 6.40 -7.46 -5.47
C LEU A 323 5.69 -6.46 -6.40
N VAL A 324 4.38 -6.63 -6.61
CA VAL A 324 3.54 -5.72 -7.41
C VAL A 324 3.48 -4.32 -6.78
N ASN A 325 3.30 -4.23 -5.46
CA ASN A 325 3.40 -2.94 -4.77
C ASN A 325 4.78 -2.29 -4.95
N GLY A 326 5.85 -3.09 -5.00
CA GLY A 326 7.20 -2.61 -5.31
C GLY A 326 7.32 -2.05 -6.72
N ILE A 327 6.83 -2.78 -7.73
CA ILE A 327 6.80 -2.33 -9.13
C ILE A 327 6.01 -1.02 -9.28
N VAL A 328 4.91 -0.87 -8.52
CA VAL A 328 4.11 0.37 -8.49
C VAL A 328 4.87 1.52 -7.82
N ALA A 329 5.63 1.26 -6.75
CA ALA A 329 6.46 2.28 -6.10
C ALA A 329 7.54 2.84 -7.04
N MET A 330 8.12 2.00 -7.90
CA MET A 330 9.11 2.42 -8.90
C MET A 330 8.57 3.44 -9.92
N ARG A 331 7.24 3.59 -10.07
CA ARG A 331 6.63 4.59 -10.96
C ARG A 331 6.82 6.05 -10.53
N ARG A 332 7.29 6.28 -9.30
CA ARG A 332 7.63 7.63 -8.79
C ARG A 332 9.08 8.05 -9.07
N PHE A 333 9.90 7.15 -9.59
CA PHE A 333 11.29 7.45 -9.92
C PHE A 333 11.33 7.94 -11.37
N SER A 334 11.81 9.17 -11.57
CA SER A 334 11.98 9.77 -12.90
C SER A 334 13.12 9.10 -13.68
N ALA A 335 13.30 9.47 -14.95
CA ALA A 335 14.44 8.98 -15.74
C ALA A 335 15.79 9.37 -15.10
N GLU A 336 15.89 10.57 -14.55
CA GLU A 336 17.06 11.06 -13.82
C GLU A 336 17.27 10.25 -12.54
N CYS A 337 16.21 9.87 -11.82
CA CYS A 337 16.33 9.01 -10.63
C CYS A 337 16.91 7.63 -10.99
N LEU A 338 16.50 7.07 -12.13
CA LEU A 338 17.04 5.80 -12.62
C LEU A 338 18.51 5.92 -13.04
N GLU A 339 18.94 7.06 -13.61
CA GLU A 339 20.36 7.29 -13.92
C GLU A 339 21.19 7.51 -12.65
N GLY A 340 20.68 8.24 -11.65
CA GLY A 340 21.33 8.37 -10.33
C GLY A 340 21.52 7.02 -9.64
N LEU A 341 20.55 6.11 -9.75
CA LEU A 341 20.71 4.72 -9.30
C LEU A 341 21.78 3.96 -10.07
N LYS A 342 21.85 4.12 -11.40
CA LYS A 342 22.92 3.51 -12.22
C LYS A 342 24.30 4.03 -11.84
N MET A 343 24.46 5.33 -11.58
CA MET A 343 25.73 5.89 -11.12
C MET A 343 26.21 5.22 -9.83
N ILE A 344 25.31 5.04 -8.85
CA ILE A 344 25.61 4.36 -7.58
C ILE A 344 25.95 2.89 -7.82
N ASP A 345 25.13 2.17 -8.60
CA ASP A 345 25.32 0.74 -8.87
C ASP A 345 26.64 0.46 -9.61
N LYS A 346 27.04 1.35 -10.52
CA LYS A 346 28.27 1.26 -11.31
C LYS A 346 29.53 1.46 -10.48
N GLU A 347 29.53 2.43 -9.56
CA GLU A 347 30.73 2.83 -8.82
C GLU A 347 30.87 2.14 -7.45
N PHE A 348 29.75 1.96 -6.74
CA PHE A 348 29.68 1.45 -5.37
C PHE A 348 28.95 0.10 -5.23
N GLY A 349 28.35 -0.39 -6.32
CA GLY A 349 27.76 -1.73 -6.42
C GLY A 349 26.27 -1.79 -6.04
N VAL A 350 25.56 -2.72 -6.69
CA VAL A 350 24.09 -2.90 -6.57
C VAL A 350 23.57 -3.16 -5.14
N ALA A 351 24.45 -3.52 -4.21
CA ALA A 351 24.09 -3.75 -2.81
C ALA A 351 23.60 -2.48 -2.09
N VAL A 352 23.98 -1.28 -2.56
CA VAL A 352 23.59 0.00 -1.92
C VAL A 352 22.07 0.18 -1.95
N PHE A 353 21.44 0.18 -3.13
CA PHE A 353 19.97 0.33 -3.25
C PHE A 353 19.26 -0.76 -4.05
N ASN A 354 19.91 -1.38 -5.03
CA ASN A 354 19.23 -2.02 -6.17
C ASN A 354 19.27 -3.55 -6.18
N SER A 355 19.82 -4.18 -5.15
CA SER A 355 19.86 -5.65 -4.95
C SER A 355 18.49 -6.28 -4.64
N GLY A 356 17.47 -5.46 -4.42
CA GLY A 356 16.09 -5.84 -4.16
C GLY A 356 15.21 -4.63 -3.84
N TYR A 357 13.90 -4.84 -3.74
CA TYR A 357 12.93 -3.74 -3.72
C TYR A 357 12.80 -2.97 -2.40
N VAL A 358 13.17 -3.56 -1.26
CA VAL A 358 12.77 -3.06 0.07
C VAL A 358 13.22 -1.62 0.34
N LYS A 359 14.48 -1.29 0.04
CA LYS A 359 15.06 0.04 0.30
C LYS A 359 14.38 1.13 -0.55
N LEU A 360 14.22 0.86 -1.85
CA LEU A 360 13.62 1.78 -2.81
C LEU A 360 12.11 1.94 -2.62
N VAL A 361 11.40 0.88 -2.22
CA VAL A 361 9.99 0.97 -1.81
C VAL A 361 9.84 1.85 -0.57
N ARG A 362 10.72 1.69 0.43
CA ARG A 362 10.64 2.50 1.65
C ARG A 362 10.95 3.97 1.37
N LEU A 363 11.98 4.25 0.58
CA LEU A 363 12.29 5.60 0.09
C LEU A 363 11.09 6.23 -0.67
N SER A 364 10.49 5.50 -1.60
CA SER A 364 9.28 5.92 -2.34
C SER A 364 8.09 6.21 -1.44
N GLN A 365 7.94 5.46 -0.33
CA GLN A 365 6.88 5.68 0.66
C GLN A 365 7.13 6.93 1.50
N ILE A 366 8.35 7.14 1.99
CA ILE A 366 8.71 8.31 2.81
C ILE A 366 8.61 9.60 1.98
N ALA A 367 9.08 9.58 0.72
CA ALA A 367 8.91 10.71 -0.20
C ALA A 367 7.44 10.96 -0.57
N ALA A 368 6.60 9.92 -0.59
CA ALA A 368 5.15 10.05 -0.83
C ALA A 368 4.34 10.47 0.41
N SER A 369 4.92 10.46 1.62
CA SER A 369 4.32 11.03 2.83
C SER A 369 4.69 12.51 3.08
N LEU A 370 5.44 13.13 2.16
CA LEU A 370 5.70 14.57 2.23
C LEU A 370 4.39 15.37 2.16
N PRO A 371 4.23 16.45 2.96
CA PRO A 371 2.95 17.13 3.14
C PRO A 371 2.53 17.92 1.89
N ALA A 372 1.65 17.33 1.09
CA ALA A 372 1.11 17.92 -0.14
C ALA A 372 0.22 19.17 0.08
N GLU A 373 -0.22 19.42 1.33
CA GLU A 373 -1.12 20.54 1.66
C GLU A 373 -0.39 21.86 1.90
N ALA A 374 0.91 21.83 2.24
CA ALA A 374 1.69 23.05 2.39
C ALA A 374 1.96 23.68 1.01
N SER A 375 1.64 24.98 0.87
CA SER A 375 1.71 25.74 -0.38
C SER A 375 3.06 25.67 -1.10
N LEU A 376 4.15 25.57 -0.32
CA LEU A 376 5.53 25.35 -0.75
C LEU A 376 5.70 24.13 -1.70
N PHE A 377 4.90 23.08 -1.51
CA PHE A 377 5.10 21.76 -2.14
C PHE A 377 4.03 21.39 -3.16
N GLN A 378 3.17 22.33 -3.57
CA GLN A 378 2.15 22.11 -4.61
C GLN A 378 2.71 22.14 -6.06
N LYS A 379 4.03 22.30 -6.23
CA LYS A 379 4.69 22.20 -7.54
C LYS A 379 4.60 20.74 -8.06
N PRO A 380 4.18 20.49 -9.31
CA PRO A 380 4.26 19.15 -9.91
C PRO A 380 5.72 18.68 -9.95
N GLY A 381 5.97 17.41 -9.61
CA GLY A 381 7.33 16.83 -9.63
C GLY A 381 8.10 16.89 -8.30
N VAL A 382 7.55 17.46 -7.22
CA VAL A 382 8.28 17.59 -5.93
C VAL A 382 8.71 16.25 -5.32
N ILE A 383 7.93 15.18 -5.51
CA ILE A 383 8.28 13.84 -5.00
C ILE A 383 9.42 13.25 -5.83
N GLU A 384 9.37 13.41 -7.14
CA GLU A 384 10.40 13.02 -8.10
C GLU A 384 11.73 13.77 -7.83
N ASP A 385 11.68 15.08 -7.64
CA ASP A 385 12.83 15.93 -7.25
C ASP A 385 13.42 15.48 -5.91
N ALA A 386 12.58 15.20 -4.90
CA ALA A 386 13.02 14.74 -3.59
C ALA A 386 13.72 13.37 -3.66
N LEU A 387 13.18 12.45 -4.46
CA LEU A 387 13.79 11.14 -4.73
C LEU A 387 15.14 11.29 -5.42
N LEU A 388 15.22 12.16 -6.43
CA LEU A 388 16.47 12.47 -7.14
C LEU A 388 17.51 13.08 -6.20
N TRP A 389 17.10 14.00 -5.32
CA TRP A 389 17.99 14.65 -4.35
C TRP A 389 18.60 13.64 -3.39
N VAL A 390 17.79 12.74 -2.82
CA VAL A 390 18.27 11.67 -1.93
C VAL A 390 19.28 10.76 -2.62
N LEU A 391 19.03 10.38 -3.88
CA LEU A 391 19.95 9.54 -4.64
C LEU A 391 21.27 10.26 -4.95
N HIS A 392 21.21 11.53 -5.35
CA HIS A 392 22.42 12.33 -5.58
C HIS A 392 23.18 12.61 -4.28
N ALA A 393 22.49 12.82 -3.15
CA ALA A 393 23.13 12.96 -1.83
C ALA A 393 23.83 11.65 -1.41
N ALA A 394 23.20 10.49 -1.62
CA ALA A 394 23.83 9.19 -1.36
C ALA A 394 25.09 8.98 -2.19
N TYR A 395 25.04 9.32 -3.49
CA TYR A 395 26.21 9.25 -4.38
C TYR A 395 27.35 10.16 -3.90
N VAL A 396 27.05 11.40 -3.51
CA VAL A 396 28.07 12.35 -3.00
C VAL A 396 28.67 11.86 -1.67
N ALA A 397 27.85 11.37 -0.73
CA ALA A 397 28.32 10.84 0.55
C ALA A 397 29.23 9.60 0.37
N LEU A 398 28.92 8.74 -0.61
CA LEU A 398 29.78 7.61 -1.01
C LEU A 398 31.08 8.11 -1.67
N LYS A 399 31.00 9.07 -2.60
CA LYS A 399 32.15 9.58 -3.36
C LYS A 399 33.15 10.38 -2.49
N ARG A 400 32.66 11.00 -1.41
CA ARG A 400 33.47 11.71 -0.40
C ARG A 400 33.90 10.82 0.78
N GLU A 401 33.64 9.52 0.71
CA GLU A 401 33.90 8.53 1.78
C GLU A 401 33.20 8.81 3.13
N GLN A 402 32.28 9.77 3.18
CA GLN A 402 31.46 10.13 4.35
C GLN A 402 30.54 8.97 4.77
N ALA A 403 30.10 8.17 3.80
CA ALA A 403 29.41 6.91 4.01
C ALA A 403 30.08 5.80 3.19
N GLN A 404 30.21 4.61 3.79
CA GLN A 404 30.68 3.41 3.10
C GLN A 404 29.49 2.65 2.48
N PRO A 405 29.63 1.85 1.41
CA PRO A 405 28.51 1.10 0.82
C PRO A 405 27.73 0.23 1.82
N ALA A 406 28.43 -0.33 2.82
CA ALA A 406 27.86 -1.10 3.92
C ALA A 406 26.97 -0.29 4.88
N PHE A 407 27.05 1.04 4.89
CA PHE A 407 26.18 1.92 5.69
C PHE A 407 24.73 1.84 5.23
N PHE A 408 24.47 1.64 3.94
CA PHE A 408 23.15 1.74 3.30
C PHE A 408 22.26 0.50 3.58
N THR A 409 22.19 0.04 4.84
CA THR A 409 21.28 -1.03 5.27
C THR A 409 19.87 -0.49 5.49
N SER A 410 18.84 -1.35 5.37
CA SER A 410 17.46 -0.94 5.66
C SER A 410 17.27 -0.37 7.08
N LYS A 411 18.08 -0.82 8.05
CA LYS A 411 18.08 -0.31 9.42
C LYS A 411 18.54 1.15 9.48
N ASN A 412 19.66 1.48 8.84
CA ASN A 412 20.25 2.83 8.91
C ASN A 412 19.47 3.82 8.04
N LEU A 413 18.93 3.36 6.91
CA LEU A 413 18.17 4.21 5.98
C LEU A 413 16.79 4.60 6.52
N ASP A 414 16.12 3.69 7.23
CA ASP A 414 14.77 3.91 7.76
C ASP A 414 14.75 4.26 9.26
N GLY A 415 15.75 3.84 10.03
CA GLY A 415 15.89 4.10 11.48
C GLY A 415 14.95 3.26 12.37
N GLY A 416 13.94 2.61 11.78
CA GLY A 416 12.89 1.92 12.51
C GLY A 416 11.77 2.87 12.94
N LYS A 417 10.95 2.44 13.91
CA LYS A 417 9.71 3.17 14.27
C LYS A 417 9.92 4.46 15.05
N ASP A 418 11.11 4.65 15.63
CA ASP A 418 11.30 5.51 16.80
C ASP A 418 12.42 6.57 16.65
N ALA A 419 13.16 6.59 15.53
CA ALA A 419 14.38 7.41 15.41
C ALA A 419 14.64 8.12 14.06
N GLY A 420 13.87 7.85 13.00
CA GLY A 420 14.03 8.53 11.69
C GLY A 420 15.39 8.31 11.01
N GLY A 421 15.52 7.27 10.19
CA GLY A 421 16.79 6.94 9.53
C GLY A 421 17.27 7.96 8.50
N TRP A 422 18.42 7.69 7.89
CA TRP A 422 19.12 8.59 6.95
C TRP A 422 18.19 9.16 5.86
N PHE A 423 17.22 8.40 5.33
CA PHE A 423 16.24 8.95 4.37
C PHE A 423 15.42 10.13 4.92
N HIS A 424 15.01 10.10 6.19
CA HIS A 424 14.23 11.19 6.80
C HIS A 424 15.12 12.43 6.98
N VAL A 425 16.33 12.26 7.51
CA VAL A 425 17.31 13.35 7.66
C VAL A 425 17.62 14.01 6.31
N THR A 426 17.90 13.20 5.30
CA THR A 426 18.21 13.64 3.92
C THR A 426 17.02 14.36 3.28
N LEU A 427 15.79 13.84 3.43
CA LEU A 427 14.60 14.54 2.94
C LEU A 427 14.32 15.85 3.70
N SER A 428 14.55 15.91 5.02
CA SER A 428 14.42 17.16 5.80
C SER A 428 15.43 18.23 5.35
N LYS A 429 16.68 17.86 5.02
CA LYS A 429 17.66 18.76 4.41
C LYS A 429 17.14 19.34 3.09
N TYR A 430 16.55 18.50 2.23
CA TYR A 430 15.94 18.93 0.96
C TYR A 430 14.77 19.92 1.19
N LEU A 431 13.82 19.60 2.08
CA LEU A 431 12.67 20.47 2.37
C LEU A 431 13.07 21.85 2.92
N LEU A 432 14.07 21.87 3.81
CA LEU A 432 14.59 23.11 4.38
C LEU A 432 15.26 23.98 3.31
N LEU A 433 16.02 23.36 2.39
CA LEU A 433 16.62 24.05 1.25
C LEU A 433 15.58 24.58 0.26
N GLU A 434 14.51 23.81 -0.02
CA GLU A 434 13.38 24.28 -0.83
C GLU A 434 12.71 25.52 -0.22
N HIS A 435 12.53 25.52 1.11
CA HIS A 435 11.98 26.66 1.83
C HIS A 435 12.93 27.88 1.77
N MET A 436 14.24 27.68 1.99
CA MET A 436 15.25 28.74 1.86
C MET A 436 15.30 29.34 0.45
N ILE A 437 15.13 28.53 -0.59
CA ILE A 437 15.01 28.99 -1.98
C ILE A 437 13.71 29.79 -2.15
N HIS A 438 12.57 29.30 -1.67
CA HIS A 438 11.29 29.98 -1.82
C HIS A 438 11.26 31.36 -1.14
N VAL A 439 11.82 31.50 0.06
CA VAL A 439 11.93 32.80 0.74
C VAL A 439 12.73 33.79 -0.12
N VAL A 440 13.86 33.36 -0.68
CA VAL A 440 14.70 34.20 -1.55
C VAL A 440 13.99 34.53 -2.88
N GLU A 441 13.24 33.59 -3.47
CA GLU A 441 12.40 33.83 -4.66
C GLU A 441 11.28 34.85 -4.39
N THR A 442 10.62 34.78 -3.23
CA THR A 442 9.50 35.65 -2.84
C THR A 442 9.94 37.07 -2.49
N LEU A 443 11.14 37.24 -1.93
CA LEU A 443 11.72 38.55 -1.59
C LEU A 443 11.96 39.47 -2.80
N GLN A 444 12.22 38.90 -3.98
CA GLN A 444 12.42 39.62 -5.26
C GLN A 444 13.47 40.76 -5.26
N VAL A 445 14.36 40.83 -4.27
CA VAL A 445 15.39 41.87 -4.18
C VAL A 445 16.52 41.58 -5.16
N GLU A 446 16.95 42.58 -5.94
CA GLU A 446 17.97 42.41 -6.98
C GLU A 446 19.33 41.90 -6.44
N SER A 447 19.68 42.25 -5.20
CA SER A 447 20.89 41.76 -4.50
C SER A 447 20.82 40.30 -4.02
N SER A 448 19.71 39.60 -4.24
CA SER A 448 19.53 38.20 -3.84
C SER A 448 19.74 37.20 -4.99
N LYS A 449 19.94 37.66 -6.23
CA LYS A 449 20.13 36.80 -7.42
C LYS A 449 21.30 35.83 -7.27
N ASP A 450 22.44 36.31 -6.76
CA ASP A 450 23.64 35.47 -6.57
C ASP A 450 23.45 34.45 -5.44
N LEU A 451 22.70 34.83 -4.39
CA LEU A 451 22.31 33.90 -3.32
C LEU A 451 21.36 32.82 -3.84
N LEU A 452 20.37 33.18 -4.66
CA LEU A 452 19.45 32.24 -5.27
C LEU A 452 20.19 31.23 -6.17
N ALA A 453 21.11 31.71 -7.01
CA ALA A 453 21.96 30.86 -7.84
C ALA A 453 22.82 29.89 -6.98
N ALA A 454 23.39 30.38 -5.88
CA ALA A 454 24.17 29.57 -4.94
C ALA A 454 23.33 28.49 -4.22
N LEU A 455 22.11 28.82 -3.78
CA LEU A 455 21.18 27.84 -3.20
C LEU A 455 20.69 26.82 -4.24
N GLN A 456 20.41 27.26 -5.47
CA GLN A 456 20.05 26.37 -6.58
C GLN A 456 21.19 25.42 -6.99
N ALA A 457 22.45 25.80 -6.76
CA ALA A 457 23.59 24.88 -6.87
C ALA A 457 23.52 23.79 -5.79
N ILE A 458 23.36 24.15 -4.50
CA ILE A 458 23.20 23.19 -3.39
C ILE A 458 21.98 22.26 -3.61
N ARG A 459 20.89 22.76 -4.22
CA ARG A 459 19.69 21.96 -4.59
C ARG A 459 20.03 20.80 -5.54
N ARG A 460 21.19 20.81 -6.18
CA ARG A 460 21.66 19.76 -7.10
C ARG A 460 22.96 19.17 -6.58
N PRO A 461 22.95 18.15 -5.70
CA PRO A 461 24.15 17.67 -5.01
C PRO A 461 25.34 17.34 -5.93
N LEU A 462 25.08 16.75 -7.11
CA LEU A 462 26.13 16.49 -8.11
C LEU A 462 26.74 17.77 -8.70
N LEU A 463 25.92 18.79 -9.01
CA LEU A 463 26.38 20.08 -9.53
C LEU A 463 27.13 20.86 -8.44
N PHE A 464 26.61 20.85 -7.21
CA PHE A 464 27.31 21.43 -6.07
C PHE A 464 28.70 20.80 -5.91
N HIS A 465 28.79 19.48 -5.91
CA HIS A 465 30.07 18.80 -5.76
C HIS A 465 31.03 19.04 -6.94
N SER A 466 30.53 19.15 -8.18
CA SER A 466 31.39 19.44 -9.34
C SER A 466 31.92 20.88 -9.36
N LEU A 467 31.21 21.83 -8.74
CA LEU A 467 31.67 23.21 -8.55
C LEU A 467 32.58 23.37 -7.33
N TYR A 468 32.39 22.54 -6.29
CA TYR A 468 33.12 22.61 -5.02
C TYR A 468 33.66 21.20 -4.63
N PRO A 469 34.75 20.73 -5.25
CA PRO A 469 35.42 19.48 -4.85
C PRO A 469 36.10 19.62 -3.48
N VAL A 470 36.33 18.49 -2.80
CA VAL A 470 36.86 18.47 -1.42
C VAL A 470 38.34 18.87 -1.36
N ASP A 471 39.11 18.58 -2.41
CA ASP A 471 40.56 18.81 -2.48
C ASP A 471 40.94 20.21 -3.00
N ALA A 472 40.00 21.17 -3.01
CA ALA A 472 40.29 22.55 -3.40
C ALA A 472 41.03 23.29 -2.26
N GLU A 473 42.28 23.66 -2.51
CA GLU A 473 43.13 24.37 -1.51
C GLU A 473 42.72 25.83 -1.23
N GLU A 474 41.69 26.36 -1.91
CA GLU A 474 41.17 27.72 -1.73
C GLU A 474 39.64 27.76 -1.50
N ASP A 475 39.18 28.80 -0.80
CA ASP A 475 37.76 29.08 -0.50
C ASP A 475 37.00 29.48 -1.78
N HIS A 476 36.76 28.51 -2.67
CA HIS A 476 36.13 28.69 -3.98
C HIS A 476 34.63 29.05 -3.93
N GLY A 477 34.05 29.22 -2.73
CA GLY A 477 32.65 29.56 -2.55
C GLY A 477 32.22 30.81 -3.33
N PRO A 478 30.91 30.95 -3.63
CA PRO A 478 30.40 32.12 -4.32
C PRO A 478 30.72 33.39 -3.52
N LEU A 479 31.16 34.45 -4.21
CA LEU A 479 31.57 35.74 -3.64
C LEU A 479 30.35 36.52 -3.10
N LEU A 480 29.78 36.02 -2.01
CA LEU A 480 28.66 36.61 -1.30
C LEU A 480 29.14 37.51 -0.17
N ALA A 481 28.41 38.59 0.09
CA ALA A 481 28.68 39.52 1.19
C ALA A 481 27.51 39.59 2.17
N GLY A 482 27.76 40.09 3.39
CA GLY A 482 26.74 40.39 4.40
C GLY A 482 25.82 39.21 4.71
N ALA A 483 24.51 39.46 4.71
CA ALA A 483 23.50 38.45 5.01
C ALA A 483 23.49 37.28 4.01
N SER A 484 23.76 37.54 2.72
CA SER A 484 23.81 36.48 1.70
C SER A 484 24.92 35.46 2.01
N LYS A 485 26.10 35.91 2.47
CA LYS A 485 27.18 35.00 2.88
C LYS A 485 26.76 34.12 4.06
N ARG A 486 26.06 34.70 5.05
CA ARG A 486 25.58 33.95 6.23
C ARG A 486 24.47 32.95 5.87
N TRP A 487 23.53 33.33 5.01
CA TRP A 487 22.44 32.45 4.55
C TRP A 487 22.96 31.25 3.77
N TYR A 488 23.91 31.50 2.85
CA TYR A 488 24.62 30.44 2.15
C TYR A 488 25.45 29.57 3.09
N GLY A 489 26.18 30.17 4.04
CA GLY A 489 26.94 29.44 5.07
C GLY A 489 26.06 28.52 5.93
N LEU A 490 24.84 28.94 6.28
CA LEU A 490 23.88 28.10 6.98
C LEU A 490 23.37 26.95 6.09
N ALA A 491 22.97 27.22 4.85
CA ALA A 491 22.57 26.18 3.90
C ALA A 491 23.69 25.16 3.66
N LEU A 492 24.94 25.64 3.59
CA LEU A 492 26.13 24.82 3.44
C LEU A 492 26.41 23.96 4.69
N ALA A 493 26.29 24.53 5.90
CA ALA A 493 26.45 23.78 7.14
C ALA A 493 25.38 22.68 7.31
N LEU A 494 24.12 23.00 6.97
CA LEU A 494 23.01 22.03 6.97
C LEU A 494 23.21 20.92 5.93
N TYR A 495 23.76 21.26 4.77
CA TYR A 495 24.10 20.30 3.72
C TYR A 495 25.26 19.38 4.16
N LEU A 496 26.40 19.96 4.56
CA LEU A 496 27.65 19.25 4.86
C LEU A 496 27.67 18.50 6.20
N ASN A 497 26.95 18.94 7.22
CA ASN A 497 26.93 18.23 8.50
C ASN A 497 26.20 16.89 8.36
N GLU A 498 26.97 15.81 8.29
CA GLU A 498 26.52 14.45 8.53
C GLU A 498 27.27 13.89 9.74
N TYR A 499 26.52 13.51 10.79
CA TYR A 499 27.01 12.63 11.86
C TYR A 499 28.20 13.08 12.74
N ASP A 500 28.39 14.39 12.97
CA ASP A 500 29.21 14.82 14.09
C ASP A 500 28.38 14.80 15.40
N GLU A 501 28.79 14.03 16.41
CA GLU A 501 28.13 13.96 17.73
C GLU A 501 28.33 15.26 18.57
N LYS A 502 28.81 16.34 17.96
CA LYS A 502 29.10 17.63 18.59
C LYS A 502 28.11 18.71 18.15
N PRO A 503 27.57 19.52 19.09
CA PRO A 503 26.59 20.56 18.79
C PRO A 503 27.23 21.83 18.19
N GLY A 504 27.81 21.71 16.99
CA GLY A 504 28.50 22.82 16.29
C GLY A 504 27.59 23.83 15.59
N VAL A 505 26.32 23.48 15.32
CA VAL A 505 25.36 24.40 14.67
C VAL A 505 25.00 25.59 15.56
N THR A 506 25.10 25.41 16.89
CA THR A 506 24.79 26.44 17.88
C THR A 506 25.82 27.57 17.96
N GLU A 507 27.10 27.33 17.64
CA GLU A 507 28.15 28.37 17.74
C GLU A 507 28.07 29.38 16.59
N ILE A 508 27.73 28.96 15.36
CA ILE A 508 27.53 29.85 14.20
C ILE A 508 26.35 30.82 14.41
N LEU A 509 25.39 30.44 15.26
CA LEU A 509 24.21 31.25 15.58
C LEU A 509 24.43 32.28 16.70
N TYR A 510 25.58 32.25 17.39
CA TYR A 510 25.82 33.03 18.62
C TYR A 510 27.10 33.89 18.62
N ASP A 511 27.68 34.22 17.47
CA ASP A 511 28.62 35.37 17.39
C ASP A 511 27.85 36.70 17.39
N GLY A 512 27.28 36.99 18.56
CA GLY A 512 26.34 38.07 18.79
C GLY A 512 27.03 39.39 19.11
N GLU A 513 27.64 40.06 18.13
CA GLU A 513 27.86 41.53 18.19
C GLU A 513 28.24 42.21 16.85
N SER A 514 27.49 42.02 15.76
CA SER A 514 27.26 43.06 14.71
C SER A 514 26.40 42.60 13.52
N SER A 515 25.79 43.57 12.81
CA SER A 515 25.30 43.48 11.41
C SER A 515 24.01 42.68 11.07
N PHE A 516 23.04 42.56 12.00
CA PHE A 516 21.67 42.09 11.66
C PHE A 516 20.67 43.22 11.28
N LYS A 517 21.12 44.49 11.22
CA LYS A 517 20.24 45.65 10.97
C LYS A 517 20.02 45.99 9.49
N ASP A 518 20.86 45.51 8.58
CA ASP A 518 21.01 46.15 7.26
C ASP A 518 20.14 45.57 6.13
N LEU A 519 19.18 44.68 6.42
CA LEU A 519 18.36 44.02 5.38
C LEU A 519 16.93 43.64 5.79
N ASP A 520 16.46 44.00 7.01
CA ASP A 520 15.23 43.49 7.66
C ASP A 520 15.07 41.95 7.72
N LEU A 521 16.00 41.20 7.14
CA LEU A 521 16.14 39.75 7.22
C LEU A 521 16.22 39.21 8.65
N HIS A 522 16.43 40.02 9.69
CA HIS A 522 16.26 39.52 11.06
C HIS A 522 14.78 39.43 11.45
N GLN A 523 13.91 40.35 11.01
CA GLN A 523 12.47 40.20 11.16
C GLN A 523 11.94 39.09 10.26
N GLU A 524 12.38 38.99 9.01
CA GLU A 524 11.96 37.87 8.15
C GLU A 524 12.56 36.53 8.56
N TRP A 525 13.79 36.46 9.09
CA TRP A 525 14.33 35.24 9.69
C TRP A 525 13.61 34.89 10.99
N THR A 526 13.23 35.86 11.82
CA THR A 526 12.44 35.60 13.03
C THR A 526 10.99 35.26 12.68
N ALA A 527 10.45 35.78 11.58
CA ALA A 527 9.13 35.42 11.05
C ALA A 527 9.16 34.06 10.35
N ALA A 528 10.24 33.71 9.65
CA ALA A 528 10.48 32.41 9.04
C ALA A 528 10.94 31.36 10.06
N LEU A 529 11.51 31.75 11.20
CA LEU A 529 11.72 30.90 12.39
C LEU A 529 10.51 30.88 13.33
N ALA A 530 9.57 31.81 13.19
CA ALA A 530 8.24 31.72 13.80
C ALA A 530 7.23 31.02 12.88
N GLU A 531 7.48 30.97 11.57
CA GLU A 531 6.79 30.11 10.60
C GLU A 531 7.43 28.73 10.54
N LEU A 532 8.75 28.56 10.69
CA LEU A 532 9.39 27.29 11.09
C LEU A 532 9.20 27.00 12.57
N GLY A 533 8.76 27.98 13.37
CA GLY A 533 8.27 27.79 14.73
C GLY A 533 6.91 27.13 14.67
N LYS A 534 5.97 27.74 13.93
CA LYS A 534 4.65 27.19 13.59
C LYS A 534 4.72 25.96 12.69
N VAL A 535 5.74 25.80 11.85
CA VAL A 535 5.98 24.61 11.02
C VAL A 535 6.77 23.58 11.81
N SER A 536 7.51 23.94 12.85
CA SER A 536 7.92 22.98 13.89
C SER A 536 6.77 22.65 14.83
N GLU A 537 5.75 23.48 14.99
CA GLU A 537 4.49 23.10 15.64
C GLU A 537 3.61 22.27 14.69
N ILE A 538 3.63 22.47 13.36
CA ILE A 538 2.92 21.64 12.37
C ILE A 538 3.67 20.31 12.11
N VAL A 539 5.01 20.32 12.15
CA VAL A 539 5.88 19.14 12.03
C VAL A 539 6.04 18.44 13.38
N GLN A 540 5.95 19.12 14.52
CA GLN A 540 5.61 18.43 15.77
C GLN A 540 4.17 17.92 15.68
N VAL A 541 3.19 18.62 15.12
CA VAL A 541 1.85 18.05 14.85
C VAL A 541 1.86 16.94 13.77
N SER A 542 2.99 16.65 13.10
CA SER A 542 3.16 15.48 12.21
C SER A 542 4.09 14.37 12.76
N GLU A 543 5.12 14.69 13.54
CA GLU A 543 5.99 13.74 14.27
C GLU A 543 5.40 13.35 15.62
N THR A 544 4.99 14.33 16.45
CA THR A 544 3.93 14.06 17.44
C THR A 544 2.63 13.71 16.73
N GLY A 545 2.37 14.09 15.48
CA GLY A 545 1.26 13.53 14.71
C GLY A 545 1.30 12.01 14.65
N GLU A 546 2.35 11.42 14.09
CA GLU A 546 2.53 9.96 14.02
C GLU A 546 2.80 9.32 15.37
N ARG A 547 3.55 9.97 16.28
CA ARG A 547 3.85 9.42 17.61
C ARG A 547 2.62 9.46 18.49
N ARG A 548 1.93 10.59 18.60
CA ARG A 548 0.63 10.73 19.26
C ARG A 548 -0.42 9.89 18.56
N GLN A 549 -0.35 9.62 17.25
CA GLN A 549 -1.24 8.65 16.58
C GLN A 549 -0.87 7.20 16.90
N LYS A 550 0.41 6.82 17.00
CA LYS A 550 0.85 5.48 17.46
C LYS A 550 0.49 5.25 18.92
N GLU A 551 0.68 6.26 19.77
CA GLU A 551 0.27 6.29 21.18
C GLU A 551 -1.25 6.28 21.28
N ARG A 552 -1.98 7.10 20.50
CA ARG A 552 -3.45 7.09 20.41
C ARG A 552 -3.99 5.76 19.89
N ASP A 553 -3.33 5.11 18.92
CA ASP A 553 -3.66 3.78 18.40
C ASP A 553 -3.37 2.68 19.44
N GLU A 554 -2.36 2.85 20.29
CA GLU A 554 -2.01 1.95 21.39
C GLU A 554 -3.00 2.10 22.55
N ILE A 555 -3.26 3.32 23.00
CA ILE A 555 -4.31 3.70 23.96
C ILE A 555 -5.67 3.22 23.45
N TRP A 556 -5.98 3.39 22.16
CA TRP A 556 -7.19 2.87 21.52
C TRP A 556 -7.24 1.34 21.57
N ARG A 557 -6.14 0.65 21.24
CA ARG A 557 -6.08 -0.82 21.32
C ARG A 557 -6.22 -1.33 22.75
N GLN A 558 -5.70 -0.60 23.75
CA GLN A 558 -5.88 -0.92 25.17
C GLN A 558 -7.33 -0.68 25.63
N ALA A 559 -7.93 0.45 25.25
CA ALA A 559 -9.35 0.72 25.48
C ALA A 559 -10.27 -0.34 24.82
N GLN A 560 -9.99 -0.70 23.57
CA GLN A 560 -10.66 -1.81 22.88
C GLN A 560 -10.46 -3.15 23.59
N ALA A 561 -9.27 -3.43 24.13
CA ALA A 561 -8.98 -4.67 24.83
C ALA A 561 -9.75 -4.76 26.15
N LEU A 562 -9.83 -3.67 26.93
CA LEU A 562 -10.65 -3.60 28.14
C LEU A 562 -12.14 -3.71 27.81
N ARG A 563 -12.61 -2.98 26.81
CA ARG A 563 -14.00 -3.07 26.32
C ARG A 563 -14.35 -4.52 25.93
N LYS A 564 -13.48 -5.24 25.21
CA LYS A 564 -13.69 -6.65 24.82
C LYS A 564 -13.80 -7.63 25.99
N LYS A 565 -13.40 -7.26 27.21
CA LYS A 565 -13.62 -8.07 28.41
C LYS A 565 -15.06 -8.01 28.93
N VAL A 566 -15.88 -7.09 28.43
CA VAL A 566 -17.26 -6.86 28.90
C VAL A 566 -18.26 -6.84 27.75
N VAL A 567 -17.91 -6.21 26.61
CA VAL A 567 -18.81 -6.02 25.47
C VAL A 567 -18.21 -6.56 24.19
N ASN A 568 -18.77 -7.67 23.71
CA ASN A 568 -18.38 -8.34 22.48
C ASN A 568 -19.46 -8.20 21.41
N LEU A 569 -19.02 -8.12 20.15
CA LEU A 569 -19.88 -8.15 18.97
C LEU A 569 -19.48 -9.30 18.05
N ALA A 570 -20.47 -9.86 17.37
CA ALA A 570 -20.27 -10.95 16.43
C ALA A 570 -21.23 -10.88 15.25
N PHE A 571 -20.81 -11.50 14.14
CA PHE A 571 -21.66 -11.70 12.97
C PHE A 571 -22.36 -13.06 13.04
N GLY A 572 -23.68 -13.07 12.84
CA GLY A 572 -24.48 -14.28 12.71
C GLY A 572 -25.76 -13.99 11.91
N ARG A 573 -25.96 -14.70 10.79
CA ARG A 573 -27.17 -14.55 9.96
C ARG A 573 -27.88 -15.88 9.71
N THR A 574 -27.14 -16.91 9.30
CA THR A 574 -27.69 -18.26 9.09
C THR A 574 -27.59 -19.11 10.36
N GLU A 575 -28.37 -20.20 10.43
CA GLU A 575 -28.23 -21.20 11.51
C GLU A 575 -26.80 -21.75 11.61
N GLY A 576 -26.11 -21.92 10.49
CA GLY A 576 -24.69 -22.30 10.45
C GLY A 576 -23.77 -21.25 11.08
N ASP A 577 -23.99 -19.96 10.79
CA ASP A 577 -23.20 -18.86 11.37
C ASP A 577 -23.41 -18.77 12.89
N LEU A 578 -24.66 -18.90 13.35
CA LEU A 578 -25.03 -18.82 14.78
C LEU A 578 -24.42 -19.99 15.57
N ASN A 579 -24.48 -21.21 15.03
CA ASN A 579 -23.83 -22.38 15.63
C ASN A 579 -22.29 -22.27 15.59
N ALA A 580 -21.71 -21.73 14.53
CA ALA A 580 -20.27 -21.46 14.47
C ALA A 580 -19.84 -20.35 15.44
N LEU A 581 -20.67 -19.34 15.67
CA LEU A 581 -20.46 -18.29 16.67
C LEU A 581 -20.47 -18.85 18.09
N TRP A 582 -21.47 -19.67 18.44
CA TRP A 582 -21.64 -20.23 19.79
C TRP A 582 -20.52 -21.19 20.23
N ASN A 583 -19.64 -21.56 19.31
CA ASN A 583 -18.45 -22.38 19.55
C ASN A 583 -17.13 -21.61 19.47
N LYS A 584 -17.17 -20.27 19.34
CA LYS A 584 -15.97 -19.41 19.37
C LYS A 584 -15.72 -18.87 20.78
N PRO A 585 -14.45 -18.55 21.14
CA PRO A 585 -14.09 -17.96 22.43
C PRO A 585 -14.87 -16.68 22.78
N VAL A 586 -15.28 -15.89 21.78
CA VAL A 586 -16.08 -14.66 21.95
C VAL A 586 -17.45 -14.89 22.62
N ALA A 587 -17.96 -16.12 22.60
CA ALA A 587 -19.21 -16.50 23.25
C ALA A 587 -18.99 -17.21 24.60
N GLU A 588 -17.75 -17.53 24.99
CA GLU A 588 -17.50 -18.46 26.10
C GLU A 588 -17.92 -17.89 27.46
N GLU A 589 -17.64 -16.62 27.74
CA GLU A 589 -18.07 -15.92 28.97
C GLU A 589 -19.61 -15.95 29.12
N VAL A 590 -20.35 -15.60 28.07
CA VAL A 590 -21.82 -15.55 28.12
C VAL A 590 -22.46 -16.95 28.11
N LYS A 591 -21.78 -17.94 27.54
CA LYS A 591 -22.21 -19.34 27.45
C LYS A 591 -22.00 -20.09 28.76
N SER A 592 -20.83 -19.90 29.39
CA SER A 592 -20.42 -20.53 30.65
C SER A 592 -21.03 -19.87 31.89
N PHE A 593 -21.57 -18.66 31.77
CA PHE A 593 -22.28 -17.94 32.83
C PHE A 593 -23.24 -18.84 33.62
N ALA A 594 -22.95 -19.00 34.91
CA ALA A 594 -23.75 -19.75 35.87
C ALA A 594 -24.53 -18.77 36.76
N GLY A 595 -25.80 -18.55 36.43
CA GLY A 595 -26.68 -17.69 37.20
C GLY A 595 -27.42 -18.42 38.33
N GLU A 596 -27.94 -17.64 39.28
CA GLU A 596 -28.86 -18.09 40.31
C GLU A 596 -30.24 -17.42 40.15
N LEU A 597 -31.30 -18.21 40.28
CA LEU A 597 -32.67 -17.75 40.14
C LEU A 597 -32.98 -16.72 41.24
N ASN A 598 -33.59 -15.60 40.86
CA ASN A 598 -33.88 -14.41 41.70
C ASN A 598 -32.67 -13.51 42.00
N GLU A 599 -31.44 -13.94 41.77
CA GLU A 599 -30.24 -13.16 42.09
C GLU A 599 -29.50 -12.65 40.86
N SER A 600 -29.20 -13.53 39.90
CA SER A 600 -28.36 -13.21 38.74
C SER A 600 -28.82 -13.93 37.47
N HIS A 601 -29.49 -13.21 36.59
CA HIS A 601 -30.09 -13.80 35.38
C HIS A 601 -29.23 -13.58 34.12
N ARG A 602 -29.44 -14.44 33.13
CA ARG A 602 -28.90 -14.28 31.77
C ARG A 602 -30.02 -13.87 30.82
N LEU A 603 -29.92 -12.68 30.25
CA LEU A 603 -30.96 -12.05 29.45
C LEU A 603 -30.66 -12.21 27.95
N TRP A 604 -31.55 -12.85 27.23
CA TRP A 604 -31.53 -12.94 25.77
C TRP A 604 -32.48 -11.89 25.21
N VAL A 605 -32.04 -11.08 24.23
CA VAL A 605 -32.84 -9.97 23.67
C VAL A 605 -33.06 -10.18 22.17
N LEU A 606 -34.28 -9.94 21.68
CA LEU A 606 -34.63 -9.96 20.25
C LEU A 606 -35.62 -8.83 19.90
N SER A 607 -35.25 -7.98 18.97
CA SER A 607 -36.05 -6.83 18.50
C SER A 607 -36.43 -7.04 17.03
N THR A 608 -37.72 -7.23 16.75
CA THR A 608 -38.18 -7.65 15.42
C THR A 608 -38.09 -6.54 14.36
N GLU A 609 -38.15 -5.28 14.76
CA GLU A 609 -37.94 -4.08 13.95
C GLU A 609 -36.51 -3.96 13.41
N LEU A 610 -35.53 -4.58 14.07
CA LEU A 610 -34.11 -4.54 13.68
C LEU A 610 -33.73 -5.64 12.69
N LEU A 611 -34.69 -6.47 12.26
CA LEU A 611 -34.44 -7.61 11.38
C LEU A 611 -34.55 -7.29 9.89
N GLU A 612 -35.28 -6.24 9.51
CA GLU A 612 -35.60 -5.90 8.12
C GLU A 612 -35.74 -4.37 7.91
N GLU A 613 -34.89 -3.79 7.06
CA GLU A 613 -35.00 -2.40 6.60
C GLU A 613 -35.43 -2.39 5.12
N LYS A 614 -36.59 -1.80 4.81
CA LYS A 614 -37.24 -1.99 3.49
C LYS A 614 -37.59 -0.76 2.67
N GLN A 615 -37.56 0.42 3.27
CA GLN A 615 -37.93 1.68 2.63
C GLN A 615 -36.67 2.52 2.41
N LEU A 616 -36.71 3.52 1.51
CA LEU A 616 -35.66 4.56 1.50
C LEU A 616 -35.68 5.41 2.78
N THR A 617 -36.80 5.38 3.51
CA THR A 617 -37.03 6.16 4.72
C THR A 617 -37.57 5.27 5.87
N PRO A 618 -36.82 4.25 6.34
CA PRO A 618 -37.32 3.27 7.31
C PRO A 618 -37.75 3.88 8.66
N TRP A 619 -37.29 5.09 8.97
CA TRP A 619 -37.71 5.91 10.12
C TRP A 619 -39.10 6.56 10.00
N SER A 620 -39.72 6.58 8.81
CA SER A 620 -40.97 7.31 8.53
C SER A 620 -42.25 6.49 8.72
N ALA A 621 -42.12 5.17 8.86
CA ALA A 621 -43.24 4.23 9.04
C ALA A 621 -42.86 3.13 10.04
N ILE A 622 -43.87 2.46 10.61
CA ILE A 622 -43.64 1.23 11.39
C ILE A 622 -43.37 0.10 10.40
N GLY A 623 -42.18 -0.49 10.47
CA GLY A 623 -41.81 -1.67 9.70
C GLY A 623 -42.52 -2.93 10.18
N SER A 624 -42.78 -3.87 9.27
CA SER A 624 -43.26 -5.21 9.59
C SER A 624 -42.38 -6.22 8.89
N LEU A 625 -42.10 -7.34 9.55
CA LEU A 625 -41.45 -8.48 8.94
C LEU A 625 -42.28 -8.96 7.75
N THR A 626 -41.63 -9.09 6.60
CA THR A 626 -42.23 -9.67 5.39
C THR A 626 -41.71 -11.08 5.12
N ASP A 627 -40.45 -11.34 5.46
CA ASP A 627 -39.91 -12.69 5.62
C ASP A 627 -39.67 -12.95 7.11
N LYS A 628 -40.29 -14.02 7.62
CA LYS A 628 -40.17 -14.46 9.01
C LYS A 628 -38.98 -15.41 9.21
N GLY A 629 -38.27 -15.82 8.14
CA GLY A 629 -37.19 -16.82 8.18
C GLY A 629 -36.07 -16.47 9.16
N ASP A 630 -35.47 -15.28 9.03
CA ASP A 630 -34.40 -14.83 9.94
C ASP A 630 -34.89 -14.71 11.40
N ALA A 631 -36.11 -14.24 11.61
CA ALA A 631 -36.72 -14.12 12.94
C ALA A 631 -36.94 -15.50 13.60
N LYS A 632 -37.44 -16.48 12.83
CA LYS A 632 -37.59 -17.87 13.26
C LYS A 632 -36.23 -18.52 13.58
N ASN A 633 -35.21 -18.28 12.75
CA ASN A 633 -33.87 -18.81 12.97
C ASN A 633 -33.26 -18.30 14.28
N LEU A 634 -33.38 -17.00 14.56
CA LEU A 634 -32.91 -16.41 15.82
C LEU A 634 -33.72 -16.90 17.02
N LEU A 635 -35.06 -16.95 16.92
CA LEU A 635 -35.91 -17.52 17.98
C LEU A 635 -35.58 -18.99 18.27
N LYS A 636 -35.39 -19.82 17.24
CA LYS A 636 -34.96 -21.22 17.36
C LYS A 636 -33.60 -21.31 18.07
N PHE A 637 -32.64 -20.48 17.68
CA PHE A 637 -31.31 -20.42 18.30
C PHE A 637 -31.39 -20.03 19.78
N ILE A 638 -32.14 -18.97 20.12
CA ILE A 638 -32.38 -18.54 21.50
C ILE A 638 -33.04 -19.67 22.29
N GLN A 639 -34.17 -20.20 21.82
CA GLN A 639 -34.92 -21.27 22.52
C GLN A 639 -34.11 -22.55 22.72
N SER A 640 -33.11 -22.83 21.87
CA SER A 640 -32.22 -24.00 22.01
C SER A 640 -31.12 -23.82 23.06
N ASN A 641 -30.77 -22.57 23.42
CA ASN A 641 -29.64 -22.26 24.30
C ASN A 641 -30.06 -21.59 25.62
N ALA A 642 -31.16 -20.83 25.62
CA ALA A 642 -31.78 -20.20 26.76
C ALA A 642 -32.67 -21.19 27.53
N ILE A 643 -32.07 -22.26 28.08
CA ILE A 643 -32.77 -23.41 28.66
C ILE A 643 -32.62 -23.53 30.19
N LYS A 644 -31.82 -22.67 30.84
CA LYS A 644 -31.58 -22.71 32.29
C LYS A 644 -32.69 -21.99 33.04
N PRO A 645 -32.96 -22.32 34.33
CA PRO A 645 -33.96 -21.61 35.14
C PRO A 645 -33.73 -20.11 35.23
N PHE A 646 -32.46 -19.67 35.18
CA PHE A 646 -32.03 -18.28 35.22
C PHE A 646 -31.94 -17.59 33.84
N ASP A 647 -32.26 -18.30 32.75
CA ASP A 647 -32.34 -17.71 31.40
C ASP A 647 -33.69 -17.00 31.21
N PHE A 648 -33.64 -15.71 30.94
CA PHE A 648 -34.80 -14.91 30.53
C PHE A 648 -34.67 -14.54 29.05
N VAL A 649 -35.77 -14.59 28.31
CA VAL A 649 -35.85 -14.24 26.89
C VAL A 649 -36.82 -13.09 26.73
N LEU A 650 -36.30 -11.95 26.30
CA LEU A 650 -37.01 -10.70 26.10
C LEU A 650 -37.14 -10.42 24.60
N VAL A 651 -38.36 -10.33 24.08
CA VAL A 651 -38.61 -10.06 22.66
C VAL A 651 -39.50 -8.83 22.46
N TRP A 652 -39.32 -8.09 21.37
CA TRP A 652 -40.03 -6.83 21.10
C TRP A 652 -40.67 -6.78 19.71
N ASP A 653 -41.87 -6.20 19.64
CA ASP A 653 -42.71 -6.16 18.45
C ASP A 653 -42.43 -5.00 17.49
N GLY A 654 -41.57 -4.05 17.85
CA GLY A 654 -41.26 -2.90 16.99
C GLY A 654 -42.39 -1.88 16.84
N ARG A 655 -43.44 -1.99 17.66
CA ARG A 655 -44.78 -1.39 17.50
C ARG A 655 -45.61 -2.01 16.35
N SER A 656 -45.17 -3.11 15.75
CA SER A 656 -45.88 -3.81 14.68
C SER A 656 -46.80 -4.90 15.22
N LEU A 657 -48.11 -4.70 15.08
CA LEU A 657 -49.11 -5.71 15.42
C LEU A 657 -48.93 -7.03 14.65
N ALA A 658 -48.37 -6.98 13.43
CA ALA A 658 -48.09 -8.16 12.63
C ALA A 658 -46.87 -8.93 13.17
N ASN A 659 -45.85 -8.23 13.67
CA ASN A 659 -44.72 -8.85 14.37
C ASN A 659 -45.18 -9.43 15.73
N ARG A 660 -46.05 -8.73 16.46
CA ARG A 660 -46.63 -9.22 17.73
C ARG A 660 -47.33 -10.56 17.55
N LYS A 661 -48.26 -10.66 16.59
CA LYS A 661 -48.96 -11.91 16.27
C LYS A 661 -48.00 -13.07 15.95
N PHE A 662 -46.88 -12.77 15.29
CA PHE A 662 -45.83 -13.75 15.04
C PHE A 662 -45.09 -14.18 16.32
N LEU A 663 -44.79 -13.24 17.22
CA LEU A 663 -44.18 -13.55 18.53
C LEU A 663 -45.15 -14.35 19.42
N ASP A 664 -46.46 -14.04 19.38
CA ASP A 664 -47.52 -14.79 20.08
C ASP A 664 -47.51 -16.27 19.69
N GLU A 665 -47.44 -16.54 18.38
CA GLU A 665 -47.38 -17.87 17.76
C GLU A 665 -46.09 -18.63 18.14
N GLU A 666 -44.91 -18.03 17.95
CA GLU A 666 -43.61 -18.71 18.15
C GLU A 666 -43.22 -18.87 19.62
N LEU A 667 -43.61 -17.96 20.51
CA LEU A 667 -43.40 -18.11 21.96
C LEU A 667 -44.52 -18.92 22.64
N LYS A 668 -45.64 -19.14 21.94
CA LYS A 668 -46.85 -19.81 22.46
C LYS A 668 -47.36 -19.12 23.72
N VAL A 669 -47.51 -17.79 23.65
CA VAL A 669 -47.75 -16.92 24.82
C VAL A 669 -48.99 -17.35 25.60
N LEU A 670 -50.07 -17.71 24.91
CA LEU A 670 -51.33 -18.18 25.53
C LEU A 670 -51.17 -19.53 26.24
N GLN A 671 -50.46 -20.49 25.65
CA GLN A 671 -50.23 -21.80 26.26
C GLN A 671 -49.24 -21.72 27.44
N ASN A 672 -48.31 -20.76 27.38
CA ASN A 672 -47.23 -20.55 28.34
C ASN A 672 -47.46 -19.30 29.21
N ALA A 673 -48.72 -18.93 29.47
CA ALA A 673 -49.09 -17.68 30.13
C ALA A 673 -48.51 -17.51 31.55
N SER A 674 -48.18 -18.61 32.23
CA SER A 674 -47.53 -18.61 33.55
C SER A 674 -46.03 -18.25 33.51
N THR A 675 -45.39 -18.32 32.35
CA THR A 675 -43.94 -18.08 32.16
C THR A 675 -43.64 -16.91 31.22
N ASN A 676 -44.63 -16.40 30.47
CA ASN A 676 -44.51 -15.25 29.56
C ASN A 676 -45.24 -14.03 30.15
N THR A 677 -44.54 -12.92 30.24
CA THR A 677 -45.02 -11.67 30.84
C THR A 677 -45.00 -10.58 29.77
N GLU A 678 -46.11 -9.86 29.61
CA GLU A 678 -46.19 -8.72 28.69
C GLU A 678 -45.54 -7.48 29.33
N LEU A 679 -44.60 -6.87 28.62
CA LEU A 679 -44.02 -5.56 28.96
C LEU A 679 -44.49 -4.53 27.93
N TRP A 680 -44.70 -3.28 28.34
CA TRP A 680 -45.04 -2.20 27.41
C TRP A 680 -44.20 -0.95 27.62
N ILE A 681 -43.84 -0.31 26.52
CA ILE A 681 -43.17 1.00 26.50
C ILE A 681 -44.16 2.03 25.92
N SER A 682 -44.37 3.12 26.66
CA SER A 682 -45.18 4.26 26.21
C SER A 682 -44.30 5.48 26.00
N TYR A 683 -44.14 5.88 24.74
CA TYR A 683 -43.23 6.97 24.34
C TYR A 683 -43.81 8.36 24.60
N LYS A 684 -42.95 9.33 24.92
CA LYS A 684 -43.31 10.76 24.77
C LYS A 684 -43.60 11.02 23.29
N GLY A 685 -44.87 11.34 22.96
CA GLY A 685 -45.30 11.38 21.57
C GLY A 685 -44.72 12.55 20.78
N ALA A 686 -43.88 12.25 19.79
CA ALA A 686 -43.28 13.19 18.84
C ALA A 686 -43.94 13.09 17.44
N SER A 687 -43.73 14.09 16.57
CA SER A 687 -44.32 14.17 15.23
C SER A 687 -44.03 12.93 14.35
N ARG A 688 -42.82 12.36 14.45
CA ARG A 688 -42.40 11.13 13.75
C ARG A 688 -43.06 9.82 14.23
N VAL A 689 -43.87 9.87 15.30
CA VAL A 689 -44.59 8.70 15.85
C VAL A 689 -45.99 8.56 15.21
N GLY A 690 -46.26 9.32 14.14
CA GLY A 690 -47.56 9.36 13.49
C GLY A 690 -48.61 10.14 14.28
N ARG A 691 -49.81 10.22 13.72
CA ARG A 691 -50.94 10.96 14.32
C ARG A 691 -51.41 10.23 15.58
N ARG A 692 -51.42 10.93 16.72
CA ARG A 692 -52.13 10.46 17.93
C ARG A 692 -53.63 10.37 17.60
N VAL A 693 -54.21 9.18 17.75
CA VAL A 693 -55.65 8.92 17.58
C VAL A 693 -56.18 8.18 18.81
N PHE A 694 -57.47 8.36 19.11
CA PHE A 694 -58.12 7.66 20.22
C PHE A 694 -57.97 6.14 20.06
N GLY A 695 -57.50 5.46 21.12
CA GLY A 695 -57.22 4.01 21.09
C GLY A 695 -56.03 3.57 20.23
N GLY A 696 -55.28 4.49 19.62
CA GLY A 696 -54.17 4.15 18.72
C GLY A 696 -52.94 3.59 19.43
N SER A 697 -52.42 2.46 18.97
CA SER A 697 -51.19 1.83 19.49
C SER A 697 -49.88 2.46 19.02
N VAL A 698 -49.91 3.51 18.19
CA VAL A 698 -48.72 4.03 17.48
C VAL A 698 -47.62 4.56 18.41
N THR A 699 -47.99 4.97 19.64
CA THR A 699 -47.09 5.43 20.70
C THR A 699 -46.71 4.34 21.72
N LYS A 700 -47.16 3.10 21.50
CA LYS A 700 -46.93 1.96 22.39
C LYS A 700 -46.19 0.84 21.68
N GLU A 701 -45.13 0.36 22.30
CA GLU A 701 -44.40 -0.84 21.90
C GLU A 701 -44.63 -1.94 22.93
N ILE A 702 -44.74 -3.19 22.47
CA ILE A 702 -45.04 -4.33 23.35
C ILE A 702 -44.00 -5.41 23.15
N GLY A 703 -43.60 -6.02 24.26
CA GLY A 703 -42.68 -7.14 24.27
C GLY A 703 -43.09 -8.22 25.25
N TYR A 704 -42.43 -9.37 25.13
CA TYR A 704 -42.63 -10.49 26.03
C TYR A 704 -41.33 -10.84 26.74
N LEU A 705 -41.39 -10.82 28.08
CA LEU A 705 -40.38 -11.39 28.96
C LEU A 705 -40.80 -12.83 29.30
N LYS A 706 -40.19 -13.78 28.63
CA LYS A 706 -40.34 -15.23 28.87
C LYS A 706 -39.25 -15.71 29.82
N SER A 707 -39.62 -16.54 30.78
CA SER A 707 -38.69 -17.26 31.66
C SER A 707 -38.89 -18.78 31.54
N ASN A 708 -37.94 -19.57 32.06
CA ASN A 708 -38.03 -21.03 32.10
C ASN A 708 -38.67 -21.57 33.39
N VAL A 709 -39.22 -20.68 34.23
CA VAL A 709 -39.97 -21.02 35.45
C VAL A 709 -41.29 -20.27 35.46
N ALA A 710 -42.28 -20.74 36.23
CA ALA A 710 -43.50 -19.97 36.43
C ALA A 710 -43.21 -18.69 37.23
N ARG A 711 -43.84 -17.56 36.85
CA ARG A 711 -43.69 -16.24 37.52
C ARG A 711 -43.78 -16.30 39.04
N VAL A 712 -44.62 -17.17 39.58
CA VAL A 712 -44.81 -17.35 41.04
C VAL A 712 -43.55 -17.82 41.79
N ARG A 713 -42.50 -18.24 41.07
CA ARG A 713 -41.18 -18.58 41.63
C ARG A 713 -40.19 -17.41 41.58
N LEU A 714 -40.57 -16.30 40.96
CA LEU A 714 -39.75 -15.10 40.84
C LEU A 714 -40.01 -14.17 42.04
N SER A 715 -38.93 -13.66 42.65
CA SER A 715 -39.03 -12.69 43.74
C SER A 715 -39.48 -11.33 43.23
N THR A 716 -40.51 -10.74 43.83
CA THR A 716 -40.82 -9.32 43.61
C THR A 716 -39.74 -8.44 44.23
N LYS A 717 -39.32 -7.38 43.54
CA LYS A 717 -38.39 -6.36 44.04
C LYS A 717 -38.99 -4.96 43.87
N PRO A 718 -38.67 -3.97 44.73
CA PRO A 718 -39.05 -2.58 44.48
C PRO A 718 -38.41 -2.07 43.18
N ARG A 719 -39.07 -1.14 42.49
CA ARG A 719 -38.53 -0.42 41.33
C ARG A 719 -38.23 1.02 41.71
N GLU A 720 -37.02 1.49 41.44
CA GLU A 720 -36.62 2.87 41.76
C GLU A 720 -36.52 3.78 40.52
N ASP A 721 -36.62 3.18 39.33
CA ASP A 721 -36.42 3.84 38.05
C ASP A 721 -37.46 4.96 37.75
N LYS A 722 -37.08 5.85 36.83
CA LYS A 722 -37.84 7.05 36.48
C LYS A 722 -39.05 6.82 35.56
N PHE A 723 -39.30 5.58 35.12
CA PHE A 723 -40.35 5.26 34.14
C PHE A 723 -41.60 4.65 34.76
N VAL A 724 -41.59 4.41 36.07
CA VAL A 724 -42.81 4.09 36.84
C VAL A 724 -43.47 5.38 37.33
N ASP A 725 -44.80 5.40 37.32
CA ASP A 725 -45.58 6.50 37.86
C ASP A 725 -45.52 6.52 39.39
N LYS A 726 -44.81 7.50 39.95
CA LYS A 726 -44.67 7.69 41.40
C LYS A 726 -45.86 8.41 42.07
N SER A 727 -46.92 8.72 41.31
CA SER A 727 -48.12 9.42 41.80
C SER A 727 -49.29 8.50 42.16
N GLY A 728 -49.27 7.24 41.71
CA GLY A 728 -50.16 6.19 42.19
C GLY A 728 -49.62 5.54 43.46
N GLY A 729 -50.38 5.59 44.56
CA GLY A 729 -49.92 5.23 45.91
C GLY A 729 -49.77 3.73 46.23
N ASP A 730 -49.36 2.91 45.26
CA ASP A 730 -49.08 1.47 45.43
C ASP A 730 -47.56 1.19 45.54
N GLU A 731 -47.20 0.01 46.05
CA GLU A 731 -45.80 -0.43 46.17
C GLU A 731 -45.14 -0.64 44.80
N ILE A 732 -44.46 0.40 44.32
CA ILE A 732 -43.73 0.41 43.04
C ILE A 732 -42.67 -0.69 43.03
N SER A 733 -42.91 -1.70 42.19
CA SER A 733 -42.19 -2.96 42.23
C SER A 733 -42.22 -3.65 40.86
N THR A 734 -41.55 -4.80 40.75
CA THR A 734 -41.56 -5.64 39.55
C THR A 734 -42.93 -6.26 39.21
N TYR A 735 -44.00 -5.88 39.92
CA TYR A 735 -45.39 -6.05 39.47
C TYR A 735 -45.76 -5.10 38.33
N ASP A 736 -45.20 -3.89 38.28
CA ASP A 736 -45.37 -2.99 37.14
C ASP A 736 -44.41 -3.40 36.01
N THR A 737 -44.99 -3.75 34.86
CA THR A 737 -44.28 -4.15 33.63
C THR A 737 -44.20 -3.02 32.59
N GLY A 738 -44.67 -1.82 32.95
CA GLY A 738 -44.65 -0.63 32.13
C GLY A 738 -43.37 0.19 32.24
N PHE A 739 -43.08 0.91 31.15
CA PHE A 739 -42.13 2.01 31.10
C PHE A 739 -42.80 3.21 30.42
N VAL A 740 -43.17 4.23 31.20
CA VAL A 740 -43.95 5.38 30.75
C VAL A 740 -43.07 6.60 30.55
N GLY A 741 -43.36 7.40 29.51
CA GLY A 741 -42.63 8.63 29.24
C GLY A 741 -41.24 8.40 28.67
N VAL A 742 -41.01 7.29 27.95
CA VAL A 742 -39.71 7.02 27.32
C VAL A 742 -39.46 8.03 26.20
N ASP A 743 -38.31 8.70 26.26
CA ASP A 743 -37.84 9.62 25.23
C ASP A 743 -37.39 8.87 23.97
N LEU A 744 -37.69 9.44 22.79
CA LEU A 744 -37.20 8.93 21.51
C LEU A 744 -35.89 9.64 21.13
N PRO A 745 -34.81 8.93 20.80
CA PRO A 745 -33.49 9.53 20.54
C PRO A 745 -33.51 10.62 19.47
N VAL A 746 -32.82 11.74 19.72
CA VAL A 746 -32.77 12.88 18.79
C VAL A 746 -32.20 12.43 17.43
N LEU A 747 -32.83 12.84 16.33
CA LEU A 747 -32.47 12.41 14.96
C LEU A 747 -31.01 12.69 14.56
N THR A 748 -30.30 13.54 15.30
CA THR A 748 -28.91 13.94 15.05
C THR A 748 -27.88 13.03 15.75
N SER A 749 -28.25 12.17 16.72
CA SER A 749 -27.31 11.71 17.76
C SER A 749 -26.32 10.57 17.45
N LEU A 750 -26.40 9.82 16.34
CA LEU A 750 -25.33 8.82 16.05
C LEU A 750 -23.97 9.49 15.79
N PRO A 751 -22.85 8.98 16.36
CA PRO A 751 -21.49 9.49 16.17
C PRO A 751 -20.99 9.51 14.70
N ARG A 752 -19.89 10.24 14.51
CA ARG A 752 -19.30 10.58 13.20
C ARG A 752 -18.64 9.38 12.50
N MET A 753 -19.34 8.77 11.52
CA MET A 753 -18.68 8.08 10.39
C MET A 753 -18.16 9.10 9.37
N LEU A 754 -17.21 8.70 8.52
CA LEU A 754 -16.81 9.47 7.34
C LEU A 754 -17.97 9.56 6.34
N GLU A 755 -18.06 10.66 5.59
CA GLU A 755 -19.17 10.90 4.65
C GLU A 755 -19.26 9.80 3.58
N ALA A 756 -18.12 9.35 3.06
CA ALA A 756 -18.03 8.26 2.08
C ALA A 756 -18.50 6.89 2.62
N GLU A 757 -18.33 6.63 3.92
CA GLU A 757 -18.82 5.39 4.56
C GLU A 757 -20.34 5.44 4.74
N LYS A 758 -20.88 6.63 5.11
CA LYS A 758 -22.33 6.87 5.11
C LYS A 758 -22.91 6.70 3.71
N GLU A 759 -22.27 7.23 2.67
CA GLU A 759 -22.72 7.06 1.28
C GLU A 759 -22.71 5.59 0.82
N GLN A 760 -21.71 4.79 1.22
CA GLN A 760 -21.67 3.35 0.91
C GLN A 760 -22.79 2.56 1.60
N ILE A 761 -23.20 2.97 2.80
CA ILE A 761 -24.21 2.26 3.60
C ILE A 761 -25.63 2.74 3.31
N LEU A 762 -25.84 4.04 3.09
CA LEU A 762 -27.15 4.71 3.00
C LEU A 762 -27.50 5.22 1.59
N GLY A 763 -26.54 5.18 0.66
CA GLY A 763 -26.67 5.76 -0.68
C GLY A 763 -26.49 7.28 -0.71
N LYS A 764 -26.21 7.82 -1.89
CA LYS A 764 -26.10 9.27 -2.10
C LYS A 764 -27.47 9.94 -1.93
N ASN A 765 -27.49 11.06 -1.19
CA ASN A 765 -28.62 11.97 -0.90
C ASN A 765 -29.46 11.74 0.38
N ASN A 766 -29.10 10.83 1.30
CA ASN A 766 -29.85 10.61 2.55
C ASN A 766 -29.19 11.23 3.81
N SER A 767 -28.90 12.54 3.77
CA SER A 767 -28.51 13.31 4.95
C SER A 767 -29.74 13.68 5.79
N GLY A 768 -30.12 12.88 6.78
CA GLY A 768 -31.14 13.34 7.73
C GLY A 768 -31.74 12.36 8.75
N ALA A 769 -31.51 11.04 8.67
CA ALA A 769 -32.23 10.14 9.56
C ALA A 769 -31.52 8.82 9.89
N LYS A 770 -31.93 8.29 11.04
CA LYS A 770 -31.27 7.24 11.83
C LYS A 770 -32.37 6.35 12.43
N PRO A 771 -32.14 5.04 12.67
CA PRO A 771 -33.17 4.14 13.18
C PRO A 771 -33.77 4.60 14.52
N ALA A 772 -35.03 4.25 14.76
CA ALA A 772 -35.62 4.37 16.09
C ALA A 772 -34.99 3.32 17.01
N ALA A 773 -34.33 3.77 18.07
CA ALA A 773 -33.79 2.91 19.12
C ALA A 773 -34.19 3.48 20.48
N TRP A 774 -33.88 2.77 21.56
CA TRP A 774 -34.22 3.21 22.90
C TRP A 774 -33.05 3.92 23.58
N THR A 775 -33.35 4.70 24.62
CA THR A 775 -32.31 5.37 25.41
C THR A 775 -31.61 4.40 26.35
N GLU A 776 -30.35 4.69 26.68
CA GLU A 776 -29.55 3.90 27.62
C GLU A 776 -30.27 3.74 28.97
N SER A 777 -30.85 4.83 29.49
CA SER A 777 -31.63 4.77 30.74
C SER A 777 -32.84 3.84 30.72
N CYS A 778 -33.49 3.63 29.56
CA CYS A 778 -34.58 2.66 29.45
C CYS A 778 -34.05 1.22 29.54
N TRP A 779 -32.90 0.93 28.91
CA TRP A 779 -32.23 -0.36 29.04
C TRP A 779 -31.68 -0.61 30.44
N GLU A 780 -31.13 0.39 31.11
CA GLU A 780 -30.70 0.31 32.52
C GLU A 780 -31.89 -0.09 33.43
N ALA A 781 -33.07 0.49 33.24
CA ALA A 781 -34.28 0.11 33.97
C ALA A 781 -34.75 -1.33 33.67
N ILE A 782 -34.66 -1.78 32.41
CA ILE A 782 -34.99 -3.17 32.01
C ILE A 782 -33.98 -4.18 32.58
N ILE A 783 -32.69 -3.84 32.61
CA ILE A 783 -31.63 -4.63 33.26
C ILE A 783 -31.92 -4.77 34.77
N GLY A 784 -32.31 -3.66 35.42
CA GLY A 784 -32.74 -3.65 36.81
C GLY A 784 -33.96 -4.54 37.08
N LEU A 785 -35.03 -4.37 36.30
CA LEU A 785 -36.26 -5.19 36.35
C LEU A 785 -35.97 -6.69 36.23
N THR A 786 -35.05 -7.07 35.33
CA THR A 786 -34.72 -8.47 35.08
C THR A 786 -33.65 -9.03 36.02
N GLY A 787 -32.89 -8.20 36.73
CA GLY A 787 -31.72 -8.65 37.50
C GLY A 787 -30.65 -9.29 36.62
N ALA A 788 -30.53 -8.85 35.36
CA ALA A 788 -29.57 -9.41 34.41
C ALA A 788 -28.12 -9.13 34.85
N LYS A 789 -27.27 -10.15 34.74
CA LYS A 789 -25.80 -10.05 34.94
C LYS A 789 -24.99 -10.45 33.70
N CYS A 790 -25.65 -11.11 32.75
CA CYS A 790 -25.12 -11.49 31.45
C CYS A 790 -26.19 -11.25 30.38
N ILE A 791 -25.81 -10.78 29.19
CA ILE A 791 -26.73 -10.37 28.13
C ILE A 791 -26.29 -10.93 26.77
N ILE A 792 -27.23 -11.50 26.02
CA ILE A 792 -27.03 -11.92 24.63
C ILE A 792 -28.11 -11.24 23.78
N ASP A 793 -27.69 -10.27 22.99
CA ASP A 793 -28.56 -9.49 22.13
C ASP A 793 -28.51 -10.06 20.71
N ALA A 794 -29.55 -10.78 20.32
CA ALA A 794 -29.65 -11.46 19.03
C ALA A 794 -29.86 -10.49 17.85
N THR A 795 -30.05 -9.19 18.13
CA THR A 795 -30.38 -8.11 17.18
C THR A 795 -29.72 -6.81 17.64
N ALA A 796 -28.39 -6.83 17.77
CA ALA A 796 -27.65 -5.71 18.35
C ALA A 796 -27.84 -4.43 17.51
N GLY A 797 -28.70 -3.53 17.99
CA GLY A 797 -29.25 -2.40 17.21
C GLY A 797 -28.34 -1.17 17.16
N SER A 798 -28.72 -0.12 17.88
CA SER A 798 -27.96 1.13 18.00
C SER A 798 -26.78 1.05 18.97
N GLY A 799 -26.71 -0.01 19.78
CA GLY A 799 -25.74 -0.17 20.86
C GLY A 799 -26.17 0.40 22.21
N ALA A 800 -27.37 0.99 22.34
CA ALA A 800 -27.85 1.52 23.62
C ALA A 800 -27.86 0.45 24.74
N LEU A 801 -28.26 -0.79 24.43
CA LEU A 801 -28.18 -1.91 25.39
C LEU A 801 -26.72 -2.29 25.71
N ALA A 802 -25.85 -2.33 24.72
CA ALA A 802 -24.43 -2.64 24.90
C ALA A 802 -23.71 -1.59 25.79
N LYS A 803 -24.09 -0.33 25.67
CA LYS A 803 -23.62 0.78 26.53
C LYS A 803 -24.16 0.67 27.96
N ALA A 804 -25.47 0.44 28.13
CA ALA A 804 -26.08 0.21 29.44
C ALA A 804 -25.45 -0.99 30.17
N ALA A 805 -25.15 -2.07 29.42
CA ALA A 805 -24.40 -3.22 29.91
C ALA A 805 -22.97 -2.83 30.34
N MET A 806 -22.26 -2.03 29.53
CA MET A 806 -20.90 -1.55 29.85
C MET A 806 -20.87 -0.70 31.13
N ARG A 807 -21.80 0.26 31.27
CA ARG A 807 -21.97 1.08 32.48
C ARG A 807 -22.21 0.24 33.73
N SER A 808 -22.99 -0.82 33.56
CA SER A 808 -23.33 -1.77 34.63
C SER A 808 -22.26 -2.86 34.83
N ASN A 809 -21.15 -2.83 34.08
CA ASN A 809 -20.08 -3.84 34.03
C ASN A 809 -20.59 -5.28 33.81
N LEU A 810 -21.54 -5.45 32.90
CA LEU A 810 -22.19 -6.73 32.59
C LEU A 810 -21.68 -7.33 31.29
N GLN A 811 -21.45 -8.64 31.29
CA GLN A 811 -21.07 -9.37 30.09
C GLN A 811 -22.16 -9.26 29.00
N TYR A 812 -21.79 -8.79 27.82
CA TYR A 812 -22.68 -8.58 26.67
C TYR A 812 -22.09 -9.21 25.40
N LEU A 813 -22.91 -10.01 24.70
CA LEU A 813 -22.65 -10.48 23.35
C LEU A 813 -23.74 -9.97 22.39
N GLY A 814 -23.38 -9.04 21.51
CA GLY A 814 -24.27 -8.54 20.46
C GLY A 814 -24.08 -9.29 19.14
N ILE A 815 -25.17 -9.78 18.56
CA ILE A 815 -25.20 -10.48 17.27
C ILE A 815 -25.75 -9.52 16.21
N CYS A 816 -24.95 -9.27 15.18
CA CYS A 816 -25.29 -8.44 14.03
C CYS A 816 -25.49 -9.32 12.78
N LYS A 817 -26.59 -9.12 12.06
CA LYS A 817 -26.91 -9.85 10.83
C LYS A 817 -26.11 -9.39 9.60
N ASN A 818 -25.40 -8.26 9.71
CA ASN A 818 -24.60 -7.65 8.65
C ASN A 818 -23.21 -7.29 9.22
N LYS A 819 -22.14 -7.63 8.50
CA LYS A 819 -20.76 -7.30 8.90
C LYS A 819 -20.51 -5.78 8.90
N SER A 820 -21.12 -5.02 7.98
CA SER A 820 -21.00 -3.56 7.97
C SER A 820 -21.65 -2.93 9.20
N HIS A 821 -22.80 -3.45 9.63
CA HIS A 821 -23.47 -3.04 10.87
C HIS A 821 -22.67 -3.44 12.11
N MET A 822 -22.10 -4.66 12.14
CA MET A 822 -21.18 -5.09 13.20
C MET A 822 -19.99 -4.14 13.34
N ASN A 823 -19.36 -3.75 12.22
CA ASN A 823 -18.23 -2.82 12.22
C ASN A 823 -18.63 -1.40 12.67
N PHE A 824 -19.77 -0.89 12.17
CA PHE A 824 -20.32 0.40 12.60
C PHE A 824 -20.60 0.41 14.11
N LEU A 825 -21.31 -0.60 14.59
CA LEU A 825 -21.65 -0.74 16.00
C LEU A 825 -20.41 -0.93 16.87
N GLN A 826 -19.38 -1.57 16.32
CA GLN A 826 -18.11 -1.74 17.02
C GLN A 826 -17.46 -0.39 17.33
N ASN A 827 -17.44 0.52 16.35
CA ASN A 827 -16.92 1.88 16.54
C ASN A 827 -17.76 2.67 17.55
N VAL A 828 -19.10 2.58 17.50
CA VAL A 828 -20.00 3.26 18.47
C VAL A 828 -19.71 2.81 19.92
N ILE A 829 -19.46 1.53 20.12
CA ILE A 829 -19.19 0.94 21.44
C ILE A 829 -17.77 1.28 21.92
N ASP A 830 -16.77 1.23 21.04
CA ASP A 830 -15.39 1.60 21.40
C ASP A 830 -15.28 3.08 21.82
N MET A 831 -15.99 3.98 21.12
CA MET A 831 -16.08 5.40 21.48
C MET A 831 -16.76 5.63 22.85
N HIS A 832 -17.78 4.84 23.20
CA HIS A 832 -18.41 4.92 24.52
C HIS A 832 -17.51 4.37 25.63
N ALA A 833 -16.71 3.33 25.33
CA ALA A 833 -15.76 2.77 26.27
C ALA A 833 -14.71 3.78 26.71
N ILE A 834 -14.24 4.67 25.83
CA ILE A 834 -13.33 5.77 26.20
C ILE A 834 -13.91 6.65 27.32
N ARG A 835 -15.19 7.03 27.22
CA ARG A 835 -15.87 7.84 28.25
C ARG A 835 -16.03 7.09 29.56
N CYS A 836 -16.30 5.79 29.49
CA CYS A 836 -16.36 4.93 30.66
C CYS A 836 -14.97 4.79 31.32
N LEU A 837 -13.90 4.68 30.52
CA LEU A 837 -12.53 4.50 31.01
C LEU A 837 -11.91 5.76 31.63
N SER A 838 -12.39 6.95 31.28
CA SER A 838 -11.95 8.23 31.84
C SER A 838 -12.75 8.70 33.08
N GLN A 839 -13.80 7.97 33.47
CA GLN A 839 -14.58 8.26 34.67
C GLN A 839 -14.04 7.49 35.88
N SER A 840 -13.50 8.19 36.88
CA SER A 840 -12.90 7.59 38.09
C SER A 840 -13.85 6.73 38.93
N SER A 841 -15.17 6.93 38.78
CA SER A 841 -16.22 6.13 39.42
C SER A 841 -16.62 4.86 38.64
N HIS A 842 -16.09 4.64 37.44
CA HIS A 842 -16.55 3.58 36.56
C HIS A 842 -15.80 2.25 36.79
N PRO A 843 -16.46 1.06 36.76
CA PRO A 843 -15.79 -0.23 37.01
C PRO A 843 -14.67 -0.63 36.05
N LEU A 844 -14.59 0.02 34.88
CA LEU A 844 -13.51 -0.18 33.90
C LEU A 844 -12.30 0.74 34.12
N TYR A 845 -12.41 1.72 35.02
CA TYR A 845 -11.40 2.76 35.24
C TYR A 845 -10.02 2.19 35.53
N GLN A 846 -9.00 2.78 34.89
CA GLN A 846 -7.60 2.53 35.19
C GLN A 846 -6.87 3.87 35.14
N GLN A 847 -6.36 4.34 36.28
CA GLN A 847 -5.73 5.65 36.45
C GLN A 847 -4.79 6.01 35.29
N SER A 848 -3.76 5.19 35.04
CA SER A 848 -2.77 5.42 34.00
C SER A 848 -3.32 5.45 32.58
N LEU A 849 -4.43 4.74 32.29
CA LEU A 849 -5.07 4.77 30.98
C LEU A 849 -6.07 5.94 30.88
N SER A 850 -6.74 6.31 31.97
CA SER A 850 -7.61 7.47 32.05
C SER A 850 -6.86 8.76 31.76
N ASP A 851 -5.69 8.94 32.38
CA ASP A 851 -4.88 10.14 32.21
C ASP A 851 -4.47 10.30 30.73
N LEU A 852 -4.02 9.21 30.10
CA LEU A 852 -3.71 9.13 28.66
C LEU A 852 -4.95 9.32 27.76
N LEU A 853 -6.13 8.81 28.14
CA LEU A 853 -7.37 9.03 27.38
C LEU A 853 -7.83 10.49 27.47
N CYS A 854 -7.70 11.12 28.62
CA CYS A 854 -8.00 12.55 28.81
C CYS A 854 -7.03 13.45 28.02
N GLU A 855 -5.79 13.03 27.80
CA GLU A 855 -4.78 13.75 27.01
C GLU A 855 -4.92 13.54 25.48
N HIS A 856 -5.14 12.30 25.04
CA HIS A 856 -5.17 11.94 23.61
C HIS A 856 -6.57 11.92 22.98
N PHE A 857 -7.64 11.84 23.77
CA PHE A 857 -9.04 11.76 23.32
C PHE A 857 -9.95 12.79 24.03
N HIS A 858 -9.39 13.96 24.33
CA HIS A 858 -10.11 15.02 25.06
C HIS A 858 -11.41 15.47 24.36
N GLU A 859 -11.50 15.40 23.03
CA GLU A 859 -12.73 15.70 22.28
C GLU A 859 -13.82 14.65 22.50
N GLU A 860 -13.43 13.37 22.56
CA GLU A 860 -14.32 12.23 22.74
C GLU A 860 -14.80 12.09 24.19
N VAL A 861 -13.94 12.47 25.14
CA VAL A 861 -14.22 12.55 26.58
C VAL A 861 -15.10 13.76 26.93
N LYS A 862 -14.84 14.94 26.34
CA LYS A 862 -15.66 16.17 26.56
C LYS A 862 -16.89 16.28 25.64
N GLY A 863 -16.97 15.45 24.60
CA GLY A 863 -17.92 15.64 23.49
C GLY A 863 -19.36 15.22 23.80
N GLN A 864 -20.27 16.20 23.82
CA GLN A 864 -21.70 16.04 24.13
C GLN A 864 -21.99 15.49 25.53
N LYS A 865 -22.24 16.43 26.47
CA LYS A 865 -23.23 16.21 27.52
C LYS A 865 -24.54 15.81 26.85
N ASP A 866 -25.02 14.59 27.10
CA ASP A 866 -26.42 14.30 26.85
C ASP A 866 -27.23 15.13 27.86
N SER A 867 -28.42 15.62 27.47
CA SER A 867 -29.29 16.45 28.33
C SER A 867 -29.94 15.67 29.48
N SER A 868 -29.28 14.61 29.93
CA SER A 868 -29.69 13.65 30.95
C SER A 868 -28.54 13.15 31.82
N ASP A 869 -27.29 13.57 31.57
CA ASP A 869 -26.19 13.31 32.50
C ASP A 869 -26.40 14.15 33.77
N PRO A 870 -26.37 13.56 34.98
CA PRO A 870 -26.44 14.32 36.22
C PRO A 870 -25.18 15.18 36.38
N LEU A 871 -25.37 16.42 36.84
CA LEU A 871 -24.27 17.34 37.14
C LEU A 871 -23.33 16.71 38.17
N THR A 872 -22.02 16.90 37.97
CA THR A 872 -21.02 16.48 38.95
C THR A 872 -21.16 17.28 40.26
N PRO A 873 -20.69 16.75 41.41
CA PRO A 873 -20.73 17.51 42.68
C PRO A 873 -20.01 18.85 42.61
N GLU A 874 -18.95 18.96 41.80
CA GLU A 874 -18.19 20.19 41.58
C GLU A 874 -18.97 21.21 40.72
N GLU A 875 -19.69 20.76 39.69
CA GLU A 875 -20.60 21.61 38.92
C GLU A 875 -21.83 22.06 39.74
N LEU A 876 -22.32 21.20 40.64
CA LEU A 876 -23.35 21.56 41.61
C LEU A 876 -22.86 22.63 42.59
N LEU A 877 -21.61 22.55 43.07
CA LEU A 877 -20.99 23.61 43.88
C LEU A 877 -20.82 24.91 43.09
N ALA A 878 -20.36 24.84 41.83
CA ALA A 878 -20.21 26.02 40.97
C ALA A 878 -21.55 26.73 40.74
N LEU A 879 -22.61 25.97 40.47
CA LEU A 879 -23.97 26.50 40.31
C LEU A 879 -24.57 27.03 41.62
N GLN A 880 -24.12 26.54 42.78
CA GLN A 880 -24.49 27.16 44.07
C GLN A 880 -23.76 28.50 44.28
N GLY A 881 -22.47 28.58 43.91
CA GLY A 881 -21.69 29.83 43.98
C GLY A 881 -22.18 30.94 43.04
N GLU A 882 -22.69 30.62 41.85
CA GLU A 882 -23.23 31.62 40.91
C GLU A 882 -24.63 32.15 41.29
N ASN A 883 -25.39 31.42 42.11
CA ASN A 883 -26.71 31.88 42.56
C ASN A 883 -26.64 32.89 43.71
N GLU A 884 -25.66 32.78 44.63
CA GLU A 884 -25.48 33.76 45.71
C GLU A 884 -25.10 35.18 45.21
N VAL A 885 -24.51 35.28 44.01
CA VAL A 885 -24.15 36.58 43.40
C VAL A 885 -25.37 37.25 42.73
N ASN A 886 -26.34 36.48 42.24
CA ASN A 886 -27.50 37.02 41.53
C ASN A 886 -28.65 37.45 42.47
N ASP A 887 -28.84 36.78 43.61
CA ASP A 887 -29.88 37.16 44.58
C ASP A 887 -29.59 38.51 45.28
N LEU A 888 -28.33 38.95 45.33
CA LEU A 888 -27.95 40.29 45.80
C LEU A 888 -28.25 41.41 44.78
N ALA A 889 -28.46 41.08 43.50
CA ALA A 889 -28.77 42.06 42.45
C ALA A 889 -30.27 42.20 42.16
N ALA A 890 -31.08 41.16 42.41
CA ALA A 890 -32.52 41.15 42.11
C ALA A 890 -33.38 41.94 43.12
N GLY A 891 -32.88 42.22 44.33
CA GLY A 891 -33.65 42.83 45.42
C GLY A 891 -34.07 44.30 45.28
N SER A 892 -33.70 45.00 44.19
CA SER A 892 -33.83 46.47 44.10
C SER A 892 -34.81 47.00 43.02
N LEU A 893 -35.53 46.14 42.28
CA LEU A 893 -36.30 46.55 41.09
C LEU A 893 -37.74 45.99 40.99
N ALA A 894 -38.39 45.75 42.13
CA ALA A 894 -39.79 45.31 42.19
C ALA A 894 -40.67 46.14 43.14
N VAL A 895 -40.70 47.46 42.91
CA VAL A 895 -41.79 48.35 43.37
C VAL A 895 -42.22 49.19 42.16
N GLU A 896 -43.53 49.28 41.92
CA GLU A 896 -44.21 49.93 40.78
C GLU A 896 -44.05 49.28 39.38
N ARG A 897 -44.87 48.27 39.06
CA ARG A 897 -46.15 48.46 38.31
C ARG A 897 -46.95 47.18 38.12
#